data_AF-A0A812RBU4-F1
#
_entry.id   AF-A0A812RBU4-F1
#
_cell.length_a   1.000
_cell.length_b   1.000
_cell.length_c   1.000
_cell.angle_alpha   90.00
_cell.angle_beta   90.00
_cell.angle_gamma   90.00
#
_symmetry.space_group_name_H-M   'P 1'
#
loop_
_entity.id
_entity.type
_entity.pdbx_description
1 polymer ?
#
loop_
_entity_poly.entity_id
_entity_poly.type
_entity_poly.pdbx_seq_one_letter_code
_entity_poly.pdbx_strand_id
1 'polypeptide(L)'
;AVAAARDADALVCNLFAMPPVYHLSERLEVPWMCCSPCLVPYSMPPGFEQGFAETMPELFAFLREQDTELAVPSEPPAFSWKTVCSWLWPVFTESHALLREELLGLAPVPGYAEEVGTDRDQFDAKTLRLGKFLLGVPPALLSAADPGRALPTDAKICGHWSPSLDVSASQRCSREYQELSAFLQNCEEQVQKGILKGRPFYVGFGSMGAEGLVPEVDKMIKILLDTGKWMGRPLVLMAPSSATFCKQELLEESIFWCQHAVPHGWLLPRCAVAIHHGGIGTVLAALRAQVPQLVLPLAYDQPFWASCVKDLNVGDSADLDHLSVVVLARKLQRLLRDEVRVNVRRVGEEVEMQAGTETAVKEIMAMAATAPLRCAQSGACLRPARPIHAFLEEDPDAALDVLGRSAGEVQFIYREILRERCYGDLNKLPADSIVVDGGLNLGLFSLILARQWKGPGTLTVLAFEPAKETFDLALANLRRNGVFVINHGQSLPSNSSGSTSGVTAGTAVVHCFQLALSDRDGRDQLCYFPYLTSSSTLARHRPAKDEAKSNGCFDRRLVDIFFADEKQEPIFTARLSSALTSVETAFPTLKDQPISLIKLDIEGAEEEALAGLEADTWPRVQRLAMEVHGGAALRRLQTALAPRAAALWVESQVQIPDHYMLYALAEQTAGCMVRQSVFSVQRFLGGTCK
;
A
#
# COMPACT_ATOMS: atom_id res chain seq x y z
N ALA A 1 17.09 3.43 -5.64
CA ALA A 1 17.37 4.47 -4.63
C ALA A 1 18.79 4.34 -4.07
N VAL A 2 19.13 3.22 -3.41
CA VAL A 2 20.47 2.97 -2.82
C VAL A 2 21.62 3.28 -3.77
N ALA A 3 21.60 2.73 -5.00
CA ALA A 3 22.66 2.98 -5.98
C ALA A 3 22.80 4.46 -6.38
N ALA A 4 21.69 5.19 -6.50
CA ALA A 4 21.70 6.62 -6.82
C ALA A 4 22.12 7.50 -5.63
N ALA A 5 21.93 7.01 -4.40
CA ALA A 5 22.24 7.71 -3.16
C ALA A 5 23.68 7.45 -2.66
N ARG A 6 24.38 6.45 -3.22
CA ARG A 6 25.72 6.02 -2.76
C ARG A 6 26.75 7.16 -2.75
N ASP A 7 26.64 8.08 -3.70
CA ASP A 7 27.55 9.21 -3.87
C ASP A 7 26.89 10.55 -3.52
N ALA A 8 25.70 10.55 -2.91
CA ALA A 8 24.97 11.77 -2.59
C ALA A 8 25.50 12.41 -1.30
N ASP A 9 25.83 13.70 -1.31
CA ASP A 9 26.26 14.46 -0.11
C ASP A 9 25.16 14.65 0.93
N ALA A 10 23.90 14.58 0.50
CA ALA A 10 22.70 14.82 1.29
C ALA A 10 21.50 14.08 0.71
N LEU A 11 20.57 13.64 1.57
CA LEU A 11 19.26 13.11 1.16
C LEU A 11 18.16 14.13 1.45
N VAL A 12 17.32 14.42 0.45
CA VAL A 12 16.18 15.34 0.61
C VAL A 12 14.91 14.60 0.21
N CYS A 13 13.90 14.62 1.08
CA CYS A 13 12.63 13.95 0.85
C CYS A 13 11.45 14.86 1.15
N ASN A 14 10.27 14.52 0.65
CA ASN A 14 9.04 15.08 1.19
C ASN A 14 8.59 14.29 2.43
N LEU A 15 7.57 14.78 3.13
CA LEU A 15 7.05 14.14 4.35
C LEU A 15 6.60 12.68 4.12
N PHE A 16 6.01 12.36 2.97
CA PHE A 16 5.48 11.02 2.69
C PHE A 16 6.57 9.99 2.38
N ALA A 17 7.71 10.44 1.86
CA ALA A 17 8.89 9.61 1.60
C ALA A 17 9.88 9.58 2.78
N MET A 18 9.51 10.17 3.91
CA MET A 18 10.41 10.36 5.05
C MET A 18 10.93 9.05 5.65
N PRO A 19 10.08 8.05 5.99
CA PRO A 19 10.59 6.81 6.62
C PRO A 19 11.65 6.07 5.82
N PRO A 20 11.45 5.77 4.51
CA PRO A 20 12.49 5.08 3.74
C PRO A 20 13.77 5.91 3.57
N VAL A 21 13.66 7.25 3.52
CA VAL A 21 14.85 8.12 3.42
C VAL A 21 15.61 8.20 4.74
N TYR A 22 14.92 8.19 5.88
CA TYR A 22 15.55 8.03 7.19
C TYR A 22 16.43 6.77 7.22
N HIS A 23 15.86 5.62 6.85
CA HIS A 23 16.59 4.35 6.91
C HIS A 23 17.77 4.32 5.92
N LEU A 24 17.61 4.89 4.73
CA LEU A 24 18.72 5.07 3.78
C LEU A 24 19.83 5.96 4.35
N SER A 25 19.47 7.02 5.06
CA SER A 25 20.41 7.95 5.68
C SER A 25 21.26 7.26 6.75
N GLU A 26 20.63 6.38 7.54
CA GLU A 26 21.29 5.56 8.55
C GLU A 26 22.30 4.62 7.90
N ARG A 27 21.89 3.90 6.85
CA ARG A 27 22.77 2.96 6.16
C ARG A 27 23.94 3.61 5.44
N LEU A 28 23.69 4.74 4.79
CA LEU A 28 24.70 5.42 3.97
C LEU A 28 25.53 6.42 4.78
N GLU A 29 25.17 6.64 6.05
CA GLU A 29 25.75 7.67 6.92
C GLU A 29 25.73 9.07 6.29
N VAL A 30 24.61 9.42 5.67
CA VAL A 30 24.42 10.67 4.93
C VAL A 30 23.43 11.57 5.68
N PRO A 31 23.70 12.87 5.83
CA PRO A 31 22.72 13.78 6.43
C PRO A 31 21.45 13.84 5.57
N TRP A 32 20.29 13.99 6.23
CA TRP A 32 19.01 13.98 5.55
C TRP A 32 18.08 15.08 6.03
N MET A 33 17.14 15.46 5.16
CA MET A 33 16.20 16.54 5.40
C MET A 33 14.82 16.23 4.80
N CYS A 34 13.79 16.49 5.60
CA CYS A 34 12.40 16.46 5.16
C CYS A 34 11.95 17.87 4.79
N CYS A 35 11.57 18.07 3.52
CA CYS A 35 11.03 19.30 2.99
C CYS A 35 9.53 19.13 2.73
N SER A 36 8.68 19.79 3.52
CA SER A 36 7.23 19.72 3.34
C SER A 36 6.64 21.11 3.11
N PRO A 37 5.87 21.33 2.04
CA PRO A 37 5.03 22.53 1.93
C PRO A 37 3.72 22.37 2.72
N CYS A 38 3.36 21.14 3.10
CA CYS A 38 2.14 20.80 3.82
C CYS A 38 2.44 20.56 5.32
N LEU A 39 1.45 20.77 6.18
CA LEU A 39 1.55 20.30 7.56
C LEU A 39 1.48 18.78 7.62
N VAL A 40 1.95 18.22 8.73
CA VAL A 40 1.83 16.78 9.00
C VAL A 40 0.33 16.45 9.03
N PRO A 41 -0.22 15.72 8.04
CA PRO A 41 -1.66 15.56 7.89
C PRO A 41 -2.20 14.49 8.85
N TYR A 42 -1.31 13.83 9.60
CA TYR A 42 -1.60 12.74 10.52
C TYR A 42 -1.03 13.05 11.91
N SER A 43 -1.83 12.85 12.94
CA SER A 43 -1.33 12.81 14.32
C SER A 43 -0.74 11.44 14.61
N MET A 44 0.19 11.38 15.56
CA MET A 44 0.64 10.12 16.14
C MET A 44 -0.58 9.24 16.51
N PRO A 45 -0.62 7.95 16.12
CA PRO A 45 -1.78 7.09 16.38
C PRO A 45 -2.12 6.99 17.88
N PRO A 46 -3.41 6.91 18.24
CA PRO A 46 -3.80 6.62 19.63
C PRO A 46 -3.15 5.31 20.11
N GLY A 47 -2.57 5.31 21.30
CA GLY A 47 -1.89 4.14 21.88
C GLY A 47 -0.47 3.91 21.38
N PHE A 48 0.03 4.67 20.40
CA PHE A 48 1.42 4.54 19.93
C PHE A 48 2.44 4.74 21.05
N GLU A 49 2.25 5.76 21.91
CA GLU A 49 3.15 6.01 23.04
C GLU A 49 3.24 4.82 24.00
N GLN A 50 2.08 4.25 24.36
CA GLN A 50 2.03 3.09 25.25
C GLN A 50 2.69 1.87 24.60
N GLY A 51 2.36 1.57 23.34
CA GLY A 51 2.96 0.46 22.61
C GLY A 51 4.47 0.64 22.40
N PHE A 52 4.93 1.86 22.13
CA PHE A 52 6.35 2.18 22.00
C PHE A 52 7.10 1.99 23.34
N ALA A 53 6.51 2.44 24.45
CA ALA A 53 7.10 2.26 25.78
C ALA A 53 7.16 0.78 26.21
N GLU A 54 6.16 -0.02 25.82
CA GLU A 54 6.10 -1.46 26.12
C GLU A 54 7.08 -2.27 25.28
N THR A 55 7.18 -1.96 23.97
CA THR A 55 8.02 -2.71 23.01
C THR A 55 9.48 -2.28 23.01
N MET A 56 9.77 -1.01 23.32
CA MET A 56 11.10 -0.41 23.21
C MET A 56 11.43 0.44 24.44
N PRO A 57 11.44 -0.13 25.65
CA PRO A 57 11.52 0.63 26.91
C PRO A 57 12.82 1.44 27.05
N GLU A 58 13.96 0.90 26.60
CA GLU A 58 15.26 1.59 26.69
C GLU A 58 15.32 2.81 25.76
N LEU A 59 14.93 2.64 24.48
CA LEU A 59 14.82 3.73 23.54
C LEU A 59 13.81 4.78 24.02
N PHE A 60 12.64 4.36 24.53
CA PHE A 60 11.64 5.28 25.06
C PHE A 60 12.18 6.11 26.24
N ALA A 61 12.85 5.48 27.20
CA ALA A 61 13.47 6.16 28.33
C ALA A 61 14.51 7.20 27.86
N PHE A 62 15.40 6.79 26.94
CA PHE A 62 16.37 7.70 26.34
C PHE A 62 15.70 8.93 25.70
N LEU A 63 14.70 8.72 24.85
CA LEU A 63 13.99 9.79 24.15
C LEU A 63 13.29 10.77 25.11
N ARG A 64 12.78 10.27 26.24
CA ARG A 64 12.13 11.07 27.28
C ARG A 64 13.13 11.85 28.13
N GLU A 65 14.32 11.31 28.40
CA GLU A 65 15.39 12.05 29.05
C GLU A 65 15.81 13.27 28.21
N GLN A 66 15.91 13.11 26.88
CA GLN A 66 16.22 14.20 25.96
C GLN A 66 15.18 15.34 25.97
N ASP A 67 13.94 15.09 26.41
CA ASP A 67 12.93 16.15 26.55
C ASP A 67 13.16 17.06 27.77
N THR A 68 13.95 16.59 28.76
CA THR A 68 14.14 17.23 30.08
C THR A 68 15.42 18.05 30.19
N GLU A 69 16.41 17.82 29.32
CA GLU A 69 17.56 18.71 29.21
C GLU A 69 17.07 20.08 28.73
N LEU A 70 17.31 21.12 29.54
CA LEU A 70 16.96 22.50 29.22
C LEU A 70 17.62 22.87 27.89
N ALA A 71 16.82 23.01 26.82
CA ALA A 71 17.29 23.38 25.50
C ALA A 71 18.24 24.59 25.57
N VAL A 72 19.53 24.37 25.35
CA VAL A 72 20.48 25.46 25.16
C VAL A 72 20.20 26.02 23.76
N PRO A 73 19.79 27.30 23.60
CA PRO A 73 19.30 27.83 22.32
C PRO A 73 20.31 27.77 21.15
N SER A 74 21.59 27.51 21.43
CA SER A 74 22.68 27.46 20.45
C SER A 74 23.01 26.05 19.95
N GLU A 75 22.42 24.99 20.51
CA GLU A 75 22.68 23.62 20.12
C GLU A 75 21.56 23.06 19.22
N PRO A 76 21.88 22.17 18.26
CA PRO A 76 20.87 21.51 17.45
C PRO A 76 19.92 20.70 18.35
N PRO A 77 18.62 20.62 18.01
CA PRO A 77 17.66 19.87 18.81
C PRO A 77 18.12 18.41 18.95
N ALA A 78 18.02 17.86 20.16
CA ALA A 78 18.31 16.46 20.40
C ALA A 78 17.23 15.57 19.77
N PHE A 79 17.59 14.34 19.41
CA PHE A 79 16.61 13.34 18.99
C PHE A 79 15.75 12.96 20.21
N SER A 80 14.58 13.59 20.35
CA SER A 80 13.75 13.51 21.57
C SER A 80 12.35 12.95 21.31
N TRP A 81 11.64 12.59 22.39
CA TRP A 81 10.27 12.10 22.28
C TRP A 81 9.32 13.15 21.67
N LYS A 82 9.48 14.45 21.98
CA LYS A 82 8.74 15.53 21.32
C LYS A 82 8.93 15.54 19.80
N THR A 83 10.15 15.29 19.32
CA THR A 83 10.44 15.18 17.87
C THR A 83 9.75 13.96 17.26
N VAL A 84 9.76 12.82 17.96
CA VAL A 84 9.03 11.61 17.56
C VAL A 84 7.53 11.88 17.43
N CYS A 85 6.90 12.41 18.48
CA CYS A 85 5.46 12.68 18.47
C CYS A 85 5.04 13.68 17.38
N SER A 86 5.90 14.66 17.08
CA SER A 86 5.52 15.74 16.18
C SER A 86 5.61 15.38 14.69
N TRP A 87 6.62 14.60 14.27
CA TRP A 87 6.74 14.21 12.85
C TRP A 87 7.52 12.92 12.55
N LEU A 88 8.32 12.39 13.48
CA LEU A 88 9.16 11.21 13.23
C LEU A 88 8.50 9.87 13.58
N TRP A 89 7.33 9.84 14.24
CA TRP A 89 6.64 8.60 14.60
C TRP A 89 6.46 7.59 13.43
N PRO A 90 6.27 7.99 12.15
CA PRO A 90 6.14 7.02 11.05
C PRO A 90 7.42 6.21 10.75
N VAL A 91 8.59 6.64 11.26
CA VAL A 91 9.84 5.87 11.18
C VAL A 91 9.78 4.62 12.05
N PHE A 92 8.97 4.66 13.12
CA PHE A 92 8.92 3.65 14.17
C PHE A 92 7.66 2.78 14.12
N THR A 93 6.85 2.90 13.06
CA THR A 93 5.66 2.04 12.88
C THR A 93 5.99 0.74 12.16
N GLU A 94 5.18 -0.29 12.41
CA GLU A 94 5.32 -1.63 11.81
C GLU A 94 5.10 -1.61 10.29
N SER A 95 6.14 -1.31 9.54
CA SER A 95 6.23 -1.55 8.09
C SER A 95 7.66 -1.52 7.53
N HIS A 96 8.68 -1.22 8.35
CA HIS A 96 10.04 -0.96 7.84
C HIS A 96 11.07 -2.05 8.13
N ALA A 97 10.76 -3.07 8.94
CA ALA A 97 11.71 -4.14 9.28
C ALA A 97 12.27 -4.82 8.02
N LEU A 98 11.40 -5.13 7.05
CA LEU A 98 11.75 -5.64 5.72
C LEU A 98 12.80 -4.77 5.01
N LEU A 99 12.52 -3.47 4.88
CA LEU A 99 13.43 -2.51 4.25
C LEU A 99 14.76 -2.43 5.01
N ARG A 100 14.71 -2.37 6.34
CA ARG A 100 15.88 -2.17 7.19
C ARG A 100 16.78 -3.40 7.18
N GLU A 101 16.25 -4.58 7.41
CA GLU A 101 17.04 -5.80 7.55
C GLU A 101 17.53 -6.35 6.21
N GLU A 102 16.68 -6.39 5.17
CA GLU A 102 17.02 -7.06 3.91
C GLU A 102 17.76 -6.16 2.94
N LEU A 103 17.24 -4.96 2.72
CA LEU A 103 17.78 -4.06 1.70
C LEU A 103 18.95 -3.25 2.26
N LEU A 104 18.93 -2.93 3.55
CA LEU A 104 19.91 -2.06 4.17
C LEU A 104 20.85 -2.79 5.13
N GLY A 105 20.47 -3.94 5.67
CA GLY A 105 21.29 -4.67 6.65
C GLY A 105 21.40 -3.96 8.00
N LEU A 106 20.38 -3.17 8.36
CA LEU A 106 20.23 -2.47 9.63
C LEU A 106 19.40 -3.30 10.63
N ALA A 107 19.44 -2.93 11.91
CA ALA A 107 18.55 -3.50 12.93
C ALA A 107 17.06 -3.24 12.58
N PRO A 108 16.11 -4.10 13.00
CA PRO A 108 14.68 -3.96 12.68
C PRO A 108 14.08 -2.60 13.08
N VAL A 109 14.64 -1.99 14.13
CA VAL A 109 14.22 -0.72 14.71
C VAL A 109 15.44 0.22 14.80
N PRO A 110 15.30 1.53 14.49
CA PRO A 110 16.37 2.50 14.73
C PRO A 110 16.76 2.58 16.20
N GLY A 111 18.04 2.84 16.49
CA GLY A 111 18.54 2.90 17.86
C GLY A 111 19.08 1.58 18.42
N TYR A 112 19.18 0.51 17.61
CA TYR A 112 19.73 -0.79 18.03
C TYR A 112 20.92 -1.21 17.16
N ALA A 113 21.82 -2.05 17.69
CA ALA A 113 23.08 -2.43 17.06
C ALA A 113 22.95 -3.38 15.85
N GLU A 114 23.87 -3.25 14.87
CA GLU A 114 23.86 -3.99 13.58
C GLU A 114 24.51 -5.39 13.63
N GLU A 115 25.44 -5.67 14.55
CA GLU A 115 26.36 -6.82 14.44
C GLU A 115 25.78 -8.16 14.92
N VAL A 116 26.08 -9.22 14.16
CA VAL A 116 25.75 -10.61 14.52
C VAL A 116 26.79 -11.11 15.51
N GLY A 117 26.38 -11.39 16.76
CA GLY A 117 27.24 -11.91 17.83
C GLY A 117 27.26 -11.02 19.09
N THR A 118 26.76 -9.80 18.98
CA THR A 118 26.25 -8.99 20.09
C THR A 118 24.73 -9.12 20.16
N ASP A 119 24.14 -8.98 21.34
CA ASP A 119 22.68 -8.99 21.49
C ASP A 119 22.09 -7.91 20.56
N ARG A 120 21.30 -8.31 19.55
CA ARG A 120 20.60 -7.36 18.66
C ARG A 120 19.62 -6.46 19.42
N ASP A 121 19.37 -6.80 20.68
CA ASP A 121 18.51 -6.11 21.63
C ASP A 121 19.24 -4.97 22.37
N GLN A 122 20.55 -4.80 22.16
CA GLN A 122 21.28 -3.73 22.83
C GLN A 122 21.05 -2.37 22.15
N PHE A 123 20.47 -1.44 22.90
CA PHE A 123 20.30 -0.05 22.50
C PHE A 123 21.65 0.65 22.25
N ASP A 124 21.78 1.31 21.10
CA ASP A 124 22.90 2.18 20.75
C ASP A 124 22.37 3.49 20.13
N ALA A 125 22.37 4.56 20.94
CA ALA A 125 21.97 5.89 20.51
C ALA A 125 22.78 6.41 19.31
N LYS A 126 24.00 5.88 19.05
CA LYS A 126 24.82 6.27 17.91
C LYS A 126 24.26 5.84 16.57
N THR A 127 23.25 4.97 16.50
CA THR A 127 22.61 4.61 15.22
C THR A 127 21.49 5.57 14.84
N LEU A 128 20.98 6.38 15.80
CA LEU A 128 19.95 7.37 15.52
C LEU A 128 20.50 8.51 14.64
N ARG A 129 19.72 8.90 13.63
CA ARG A 129 20.05 9.98 12.69
C ARG A 129 18.95 11.03 12.66
N LEU A 130 19.10 12.10 13.44
CA LEU A 130 18.17 13.20 13.38
C LEU A 130 18.28 13.94 12.04
N GLY A 131 17.16 14.06 11.33
CA GLY A 131 17.06 14.88 10.12
C GLY A 131 16.60 16.30 10.44
N LYS A 132 16.75 17.21 9.49
CA LYS A 132 16.15 18.54 9.56
C LYS A 132 14.76 18.54 8.94
N PHE A 133 13.83 19.33 9.50
CA PHE A 133 12.52 19.55 8.90
C PHE A 133 12.41 20.99 8.37
N LEU A 134 12.24 21.15 7.06
CA LEU A 134 11.93 22.45 6.44
C LEU A 134 10.45 22.54 6.11
N LEU A 135 9.82 23.61 6.57
CA LEU A 135 8.40 23.89 6.30
C LEU A 135 8.28 25.07 5.32
N GLY A 136 7.71 24.78 4.15
CA GLY A 136 7.53 25.73 3.04
C GLY A 136 6.29 26.63 3.16
N VAL A 137 6.00 27.12 4.36
CA VAL A 137 4.78 27.88 4.68
C VAL A 137 5.14 29.27 5.22
N PRO A 138 4.48 30.35 4.77
CA PRO A 138 4.63 31.68 5.32
C PRO A 138 4.30 31.78 6.81
N PRO A 139 5.13 32.44 7.64
CA PRO A 139 4.83 32.69 9.05
C PRO A 139 3.48 33.39 9.27
N ALA A 140 3.08 34.27 8.36
CA ALA A 140 1.80 34.98 8.43
C ALA A 140 0.57 34.04 8.45
N LEU A 141 0.65 32.88 7.76
CA LEU A 141 -0.39 31.86 7.83
C LEU A 141 -0.39 31.12 9.17
N LEU A 142 0.80 30.90 9.73
CA LEU A 142 0.97 30.17 10.99
C LEU A 142 0.61 31.00 12.22
N SER A 143 0.83 32.31 12.20
CA SER A 143 0.48 33.21 13.31
C SER A 143 -1.03 33.31 13.57
N ALA A 144 -1.85 32.92 12.59
CA ALA A 144 -3.30 32.83 12.73
C ALA A 144 -3.77 31.47 13.28
N ALA A 145 -2.87 30.48 13.37
CA ALA A 145 -3.18 29.17 13.92
C ALA A 145 -3.03 29.16 15.45
N ASP A 146 -3.91 28.40 16.12
CA ASP A 146 -3.77 28.09 17.54
C ASP A 146 -2.39 27.41 17.80
N PRO A 147 -1.56 27.93 18.72
CA PRO A 147 -0.29 27.30 19.13
C PRO A 147 -0.40 25.83 19.54
N GLY A 148 -1.61 25.35 19.88
CA GLY A 148 -1.88 23.95 20.22
C GLY A 148 -1.94 22.97 19.04
N ARG A 149 -1.84 23.41 17.78
CA ARG A 149 -1.81 22.52 16.61
C ARG A 149 -0.37 22.22 16.18
N ALA A 150 -0.05 20.92 16.16
CA ALA A 150 1.26 20.30 16.03
C ALA A 150 2.09 20.73 14.80
N LEU A 151 2.65 21.95 14.84
CA LEU A 151 3.85 22.25 14.06
C LEU A 151 4.99 21.35 14.58
N PRO A 152 5.83 20.78 13.70
CA PRO A 152 7.01 20.07 14.15
C PRO A 152 7.85 20.98 15.04
N THR A 153 8.19 20.53 16.24
CA THR A 153 8.75 21.38 17.31
C THR A 153 10.10 21.98 16.94
N ASP A 154 10.79 21.36 15.99
CA ASP A 154 12.11 21.68 15.47
C ASP A 154 12.08 22.08 13.98
N ALA A 155 10.91 22.33 13.39
CA ALA A 155 10.81 22.75 12.00
C ALA A 155 11.39 24.16 11.77
N LYS A 156 12.23 24.25 10.73
CA LYS A 156 12.66 25.52 10.16
C LYS A 156 11.61 26.03 9.19
N ILE A 157 10.90 27.07 9.59
CA ILE A 157 9.95 27.78 8.73
C ILE A 157 10.75 28.58 7.69
N CYS A 158 10.62 28.19 6.42
CA CYS A 158 11.36 28.81 5.31
C CYS A 158 10.57 29.92 4.64
N GLY A 159 9.24 29.97 4.79
CA GLY A 159 8.37 30.79 3.97
C GLY A 159 7.90 30.05 2.71
N HIS A 160 7.12 30.72 1.87
CA HIS A 160 6.52 30.07 0.69
C HIS A 160 7.57 29.58 -0.32
N TRP A 161 7.42 28.33 -0.74
CA TRP A 161 8.15 27.78 -1.88
C TRP A 161 7.35 27.99 -3.16
N SER A 162 7.84 28.91 -3.99
CA SER A 162 7.31 29.12 -5.33
C SER A 162 8.33 28.61 -6.34
N PRO A 163 7.95 27.69 -7.24
CA PRO A 163 8.74 27.51 -8.44
C PRO A 163 8.55 28.75 -9.29
N SER A 164 9.65 29.40 -9.70
CA SER A 164 9.62 30.42 -10.75
C SER A 164 9.30 29.73 -12.08
N LEU A 165 8.02 29.35 -12.25
CA LEU A 165 7.49 28.78 -13.47
C LEU A 165 7.30 29.92 -14.44
N ASP A 166 8.34 30.19 -15.24
CA ASP A 166 8.14 30.92 -16.48
C ASP A 166 7.19 30.07 -17.33
N VAL A 167 6.00 30.60 -17.60
CA VAL A 167 5.02 29.90 -18.44
C VAL A 167 5.68 29.73 -19.80
N SER A 168 6.16 28.50 -20.07
CA SER A 168 6.87 28.20 -21.30
C SER A 168 6.06 28.68 -22.50
N ALA A 169 6.76 29.20 -23.52
CA ALA A 169 6.10 29.72 -24.72
C ALA A 169 5.13 28.69 -25.33
N SER A 170 5.43 27.38 -25.20
CA SER A 170 4.58 26.28 -25.67
C SER A 170 3.21 26.21 -24.98
N GLN A 171 3.10 26.46 -23.66
CA GLN A 171 1.82 26.49 -22.97
C GLN A 171 0.94 27.67 -23.42
N ARG A 172 1.53 28.85 -23.65
CA ARG A 172 0.83 30.04 -24.16
C ARG A 172 0.32 29.86 -25.59
N CYS A 173 0.93 28.96 -26.36
CA CYS A 173 0.52 28.63 -27.72
C CYS A 173 -0.55 27.54 -27.79
N SER A 174 -0.95 26.94 -26.66
CA SER A 174 -1.99 25.92 -26.68
C SER A 174 -3.35 26.54 -27.05
N ARG A 175 -4.15 25.79 -27.83
CA ARG A 175 -5.47 26.23 -28.27
C ARG A 175 -6.39 26.58 -27.09
N GLU A 176 -6.39 25.75 -26.05
CA GLU A 176 -7.19 25.97 -24.85
C GLU A 176 -6.78 27.26 -24.11
N TYR A 177 -5.47 27.56 -24.04
CA TYR A 177 -5.00 28.82 -23.44
C TYR A 177 -5.48 30.04 -24.24
N GLN A 178 -5.46 29.97 -25.58
CA GLN A 178 -5.97 31.04 -26.44
C GLN A 178 -7.49 31.23 -26.25
N GLU A 179 -8.25 30.13 -26.21
CA GLU A 179 -9.69 30.14 -25.96
C GLU A 179 -10.02 30.70 -24.57
N LEU A 180 -9.27 30.33 -23.53
CA LEU A 180 -9.41 30.87 -22.18
C LEU A 180 -9.08 32.37 -22.14
N SER A 181 -8.00 32.78 -22.82
CA SER A 181 -7.64 34.20 -22.91
C SER A 181 -8.73 35.02 -23.59
N ALA A 182 -9.30 34.51 -24.68
CA ALA A 182 -10.42 35.16 -25.38
C ALA A 182 -11.68 35.23 -24.50
N PHE A 183 -11.97 34.17 -23.75
CA PHE A 183 -13.07 34.15 -22.79
C PHE A 183 -12.90 35.21 -21.69
N LEU A 184 -11.70 35.33 -21.11
CA LEU A 184 -11.40 36.32 -20.08
C LEU A 184 -11.50 37.75 -20.64
N GLN A 185 -11.03 37.99 -21.86
CA GLN A 185 -11.17 39.28 -22.54
C GLN A 185 -12.64 39.64 -22.77
N ASN A 186 -13.45 38.70 -23.26
CA ASN A 186 -14.89 38.91 -23.43
C ASN A 186 -15.58 39.20 -22.08
N CYS A 187 -15.19 38.53 -20.99
CA CYS A 187 -15.68 38.85 -19.65
C CYS A 187 -15.37 40.30 -19.27
N GLU A 188 -14.15 40.78 -19.50
CA GLU A 188 -13.77 42.17 -19.22
C GLU A 188 -14.60 43.18 -20.02
N GLU A 189 -14.82 42.93 -21.31
CA GLU A 189 -15.68 43.76 -22.16
C GLU A 189 -17.13 43.79 -21.67
N GLN A 190 -17.68 42.65 -21.26
CA GLN A 190 -19.04 42.57 -20.74
C GLN A 190 -19.20 43.25 -19.38
N VAL A 191 -18.15 43.26 -18.55
CA VAL A 191 -18.12 44.06 -17.31
C VAL A 191 -18.16 45.56 -17.63
N GLN A 192 -17.38 46.02 -18.61
CA GLN A 192 -17.40 47.43 -19.05
C GLN A 192 -18.77 47.85 -19.61
N LYS A 193 -19.46 46.94 -20.31
CA LYS A 193 -20.83 47.14 -20.81
C LYS A 193 -21.91 47.05 -19.73
N GLY A 194 -21.56 46.73 -18.48
CA GLY A 194 -22.51 46.58 -17.37
C GLY A 194 -23.38 45.32 -17.42
N ILE A 195 -23.05 44.38 -18.31
CA ILE A 195 -23.75 43.10 -18.46
C ILE A 195 -23.35 42.16 -17.32
N LEU A 196 -22.04 41.99 -17.11
CA LEU A 196 -21.50 41.23 -15.98
C LEU A 196 -21.24 42.15 -14.78
N LYS A 197 -21.43 41.62 -13.57
CA LYS A 197 -21.20 42.35 -12.30
C LYS A 197 -19.72 42.39 -11.90
N GLY A 198 -18.84 41.68 -12.61
CA GLY A 198 -17.39 41.79 -12.44
C GLY A 198 -16.64 40.56 -12.98
N ARG A 199 -15.33 40.51 -12.68
CA ARG A 199 -14.42 39.40 -13.05
C ARG A 199 -14.97 38.02 -12.67
N PRO A 200 -14.63 36.96 -13.43
CA PRO A 200 -15.11 35.60 -13.19
C PRO A 200 -14.59 35.01 -11.86
N PHE A 201 -15.24 33.96 -11.39
CA PHE A 201 -14.75 33.14 -10.28
C PHE A 201 -13.90 31.97 -10.81
N TYR A 202 -12.76 31.73 -10.18
CA TYR A 202 -11.97 30.53 -10.43
C TYR A 202 -12.53 29.38 -9.58
N VAL A 203 -12.60 28.18 -10.14
CA VAL A 203 -12.97 26.96 -9.43
C VAL A 203 -11.95 25.85 -9.73
N GLY A 204 -11.35 25.25 -8.70
CA GLY A 204 -10.45 24.11 -8.89
C GLY A 204 -10.20 23.24 -7.65
N PHE A 205 -10.25 21.93 -7.85
CA PHE A 205 -10.08 20.92 -6.81
C PHE A 205 -8.72 20.21 -6.84
N GLY A 206 -7.77 20.71 -7.62
CA GLY A 206 -6.41 20.16 -7.69
C GLY A 206 -6.40 18.68 -8.09
N SER A 207 -5.44 17.91 -7.55
CA SER A 207 -5.35 16.46 -7.75
C SER A 207 -6.58 15.72 -7.26
N MET A 208 -7.27 16.19 -6.19
CA MET A 208 -8.52 15.58 -5.72
C MET A 208 -9.58 15.52 -6.83
N GLY A 209 -9.67 16.58 -7.65
CA GLY A 209 -10.56 16.61 -8.81
C GLY A 209 -10.09 15.70 -9.95
N ALA A 210 -8.78 15.63 -10.20
CA ALA A 210 -8.21 14.79 -11.26
C ALA A 210 -8.24 13.29 -10.92
N GLU A 211 -8.21 12.93 -9.63
CA GLU A 211 -8.25 11.56 -9.12
C GLU A 211 -9.69 11.09 -8.82
N GLY A 212 -10.70 11.92 -9.08
CA GLY A 212 -12.11 11.56 -8.89
C GLY A 212 -12.56 11.51 -7.43
N LEU A 213 -11.82 12.13 -6.51
CA LEU A 213 -12.06 12.11 -5.06
C LEU A 213 -13.05 13.18 -4.57
N VAL A 214 -13.67 13.92 -5.48
CA VAL A 214 -14.67 14.95 -5.14
C VAL A 214 -16.06 14.30 -5.07
N PRO A 215 -16.70 14.25 -3.89
CA PRO A 215 -18.03 13.66 -3.76
C PRO A 215 -19.09 14.53 -4.44
N GLU A 216 -20.13 13.90 -4.99
CA GLU A 216 -21.28 14.57 -5.63
C GLU A 216 -20.87 15.69 -6.61
N VAL A 217 -19.79 15.48 -7.36
CA VAL A 217 -19.12 16.50 -8.19
C VAL A 217 -20.11 17.21 -9.13
N ASP A 218 -21.07 16.48 -9.69
CA ASP A 218 -22.04 17.03 -10.62
C ASP A 218 -23.02 18.00 -9.92
N LYS A 219 -23.53 17.62 -8.75
CA LYS A 219 -24.39 18.51 -7.94
C LYS A 219 -23.64 19.77 -7.52
N MET A 220 -22.37 19.64 -7.13
CA MET A 220 -21.53 20.77 -6.75
C MET A 220 -21.31 21.74 -7.92
N ILE A 221 -20.96 21.22 -9.11
CA ILE A 221 -20.80 22.05 -10.33
C ILE A 221 -22.11 22.79 -10.65
N LYS A 222 -23.27 22.14 -10.53
CA LYS A 222 -24.57 22.79 -10.74
C LYS A 222 -24.80 23.95 -9.76
N ILE A 223 -24.50 23.76 -8.47
CA ILE A 223 -24.61 24.81 -7.45
C ILE A 223 -23.70 25.99 -7.78
N LEU A 224 -22.43 25.73 -8.15
CA LEU A 224 -21.47 26.75 -8.53
C LEU A 224 -21.97 27.58 -9.72
N LEU A 225 -22.45 26.91 -10.77
CA LEU A 225 -23.00 27.53 -11.98
C LEU A 225 -24.20 28.42 -11.66
N ASP A 226 -25.17 27.90 -10.92
CA ASP A 226 -26.36 28.65 -10.52
C ASP A 226 -26.00 29.87 -9.67
N THR A 227 -25.02 29.75 -8.77
CA THR A 227 -24.50 30.88 -8.01
C THR A 227 -23.81 31.91 -8.90
N GLY A 228 -22.96 31.48 -9.84
CA GLY A 228 -22.30 32.37 -10.79
C GLY A 228 -23.29 33.19 -11.61
N LYS A 229 -24.32 32.51 -12.16
CA LYS A 229 -25.44 33.16 -12.87
C LYS A 229 -26.19 34.15 -11.98
N TRP A 230 -26.57 33.74 -10.77
CA TRP A 230 -27.28 34.60 -9.81
C TRP A 230 -26.47 35.85 -9.43
N MET A 231 -25.14 35.72 -9.34
CA MET A 231 -24.24 36.84 -9.03
C MET A 231 -23.81 37.65 -10.27
N GLY A 232 -24.22 37.26 -11.48
CA GLY A 232 -23.81 37.88 -12.74
C GLY A 232 -22.30 37.79 -12.98
N ARG A 233 -21.68 36.66 -12.64
CA ARG A 233 -20.24 36.40 -12.74
C ARG A 233 -19.96 35.02 -13.35
N PRO A 234 -19.25 34.95 -14.47
CA PRO A 234 -18.91 33.66 -15.09
C PRO A 234 -17.94 32.84 -14.25
N LEU A 235 -17.80 31.56 -14.57
CA LEU A 235 -16.85 30.65 -13.92
C LEU A 235 -15.71 30.27 -14.87
N VAL A 236 -14.51 30.11 -14.32
CA VAL A 236 -13.41 29.36 -14.94
C VAL A 236 -13.21 28.09 -14.11
N LEU A 237 -13.64 26.95 -14.64
CA LEU A 237 -13.66 25.67 -13.94
C LEU A 237 -12.52 24.77 -14.44
N MET A 238 -11.67 24.31 -13.53
CA MET A 238 -10.77 23.18 -13.79
C MET A 238 -11.58 21.89 -13.71
N ALA A 239 -11.69 21.17 -14.83
CA ALA A 239 -12.53 19.97 -14.94
C ALA A 239 -12.10 18.87 -13.96
N PRO A 240 -12.97 18.40 -13.06
CA PRO A 240 -12.76 17.14 -12.37
C PRO A 240 -12.89 15.97 -13.36
N SER A 241 -12.08 14.93 -13.20
CA SER A 241 -12.07 13.76 -14.11
C SER A 241 -13.33 12.91 -13.99
N SER A 242 -13.96 12.90 -12.80
CA SER A 242 -15.18 12.15 -12.50
C SER A 242 -16.47 12.88 -12.87
N ALA A 243 -16.41 14.11 -13.40
CA ALA A 243 -17.60 14.85 -13.80
C ALA A 243 -18.25 14.17 -15.02
N THR A 244 -19.53 13.76 -14.89
CA THR A 244 -20.23 12.99 -15.93
C THR A 244 -21.11 13.85 -16.83
N PHE A 245 -21.18 15.16 -16.57
CA PHE A 245 -22.01 16.07 -17.35
C PHE A 245 -21.69 16.07 -18.85
N CYS A 246 -22.76 16.03 -19.64
CA CYS A 246 -22.66 16.24 -21.07
C CYS A 246 -22.32 17.71 -21.35
N LYS A 247 -21.17 17.98 -22.00
CA LYS A 247 -20.74 19.33 -22.41
C LYS A 247 -21.84 20.13 -23.12
N GLN A 248 -22.79 19.47 -23.80
CA GLN A 248 -23.84 20.12 -24.59
C GLN A 248 -24.96 20.78 -23.76
N GLU A 249 -25.21 20.35 -22.52
CA GLU A 249 -26.31 20.89 -21.71
C GLU A 249 -25.96 22.22 -21.02
N LEU A 250 -24.68 22.62 -21.01
CA LEU A 250 -24.17 23.77 -20.26
C LEU A 250 -23.24 24.70 -21.08
N LEU A 251 -23.25 24.60 -22.43
CA LEU A 251 -22.61 25.58 -23.33
C LEU A 251 -23.33 26.94 -23.32
N GLU A 252 -23.60 27.46 -22.14
CA GLU A 252 -24.02 28.83 -21.92
C GLU A 252 -22.77 29.70 -21.74
N GLU A 253 -22.84 30.97 -22.15
CA GLU A 253 -21.75 31.98 -22.14
C GLU A 253 -21.15 32.29 -20.73
N SER A 254 -21.54 31.55 -19.70
CA SER A 254 -21.26 31.80 -18.28
C SER A 254 -20.22 30.87 -17.65
N ILE A 255 -19.63 29.92 -18.39
CA ILE A 255 -18.55 29.05 -17.90
C ILE A 255 -17.49 28.79 -18.97
N PHE A 256 -16.22 28.79 -18.56
CA PHE A 256 -15.12 28.23 -19.33
C PHE A 256 -14.59 26.97 -18.65
N TRP A 257 -14.49 25.89 -19.42
CA TRP A 257 -14.10 24.58 -18.91
C TRP A 257 -12.65 24.26 -19.32
N CYS A 258 -11.75 24.27 -18.35
CA CYS A 258 -10.34 23.92 -18.56
C CYS A 258 -10.16 22.40 -18.40
N GLN A 259 -9.77 21.72 -19.47
CA GLN A 259 -9.43 20.30 -19.52
C GLN A 259 -7.99 20.05 -19.06
N HIS A 260 -7.09 21.02 -19.27
CA HIS A 260 -5.70 20.90 -18.87
C HIS A 260 -5.33 21.91 -17.79
N ALA A 261 -4.21 21.67 -17.11
CA ALA A 261 -3.68 22.55 -16.09
C ALA A 261 -3.32 23.93 -16.68
N VAL A 262 -3.73 24.99 -15.98
CA VAL A 262 -3.44 26.39 -16.32
C VAL A 262 -2.59 27.00 -15.20
N PRO A 263 -1.53 27.79 -15.52
CA PRO A 263 -0.73 28.44 -14.50
C PRO A 263 -1.55 29.41 -13.63
N HIS A 264 -1.62 29.14 -12.33
CA HIS A 264 -2.37 29.99 -11.38
C HIS A 264 -1.82 31.41 -11.29
N GLY A 265 -0.50 31.59 -11.38
CA GLY A 265 0.12 32.92 -11.37
C GLY A 265 -0.32 33.81 -12.53
N TRP A 266 -0.76 33.21 -13.65
CA TRP A 266 -1.37 33.94 -14.75
C TRP A 266 -2.90 34.05 -14.58
N LEU A 267 -3.58 32.95 -14.23
CA LEU A 267 -5.05 32.95 -14.21
C LEU A 267 -5.64 33.74 -13.05
N LEU A 268 -5.18 33.50 -11.82
CA LEU A 268 -5.82 34.02 -10.61
C LEU A 268 -5.91 35.55 -10.56
N PRO A 269 -4.89 36.34 -10.96
CA PRO A 269 -5.01 37.81 -11.00
C PRO A 269 -6.18 38.35 -11.84
N ARG A 270 -6.72 37.53 -12.76
CA ARG A 270 -7.86 37.86 -13.63
C ARG A 270 -9.20 37.40 -13.06
N CYS A 271 -9.21 36.76 -11.89
CA CYS A 271 -10.41 36.28 -11.21
C CYS A 271 -10.78 37.19 -10.03
N ALA A 272 -12.04 37.12 -9.60
CA ALA A 272 -12.55 37.91 -8.47
C ALA A 272 -12.39 37.18 -7.12
N VAL A 273 -12.58 35.87 -7.13
CA VAL A 273 -12.48 34.96 -5.97
C VAL A 273 -11.97 33.61 -6.50
N ALA A 274 -11.13 32.94 -5.71
CA ALA A 274 -10.69 31.58 -5.96
C ALA A 274 -11.48 30.59 -5.08
N ILE A 275 -12.26 29.71 -5.69
CA ILE A 275 -13.02 28.64 -5.01
C ILE A 275 -12.24 27.34 -5.18
N HIS A 276 -11.81 26.72 -4.09
CA HIS A 276 -10.93 25.55 -4.19
C HIS A 276 -10.96 24.64 -2.96
N HIS A 277 -10.44 23.43 -3.12
CA HIS A 277 -10.32 22.44 -2.04
C HIS A 277 -9.47 22.87 -0.83
N GLY A 278 -8.47 23.74 -1.03
CA GLY A 278 -7.65 24.25 0.10
C GLY A 278 -6.29 23.60 0.26
N GLY A 279 -5.79 22.89 -0.75
CA GLY A 279 -4.39 22.49 -0.77
C GLY A 279 -3.48 23.72 -0.68
N ILE A 280 -2.42 23.62 0.13
CA ILE A 280 -1.54 24.75 0.47
C ILE A 280 -0.96 25.46 -0.77
N GLY A 281 -0.63 24.71 -1.83
CA GLY A 281 -0.16 25.29 -3.09
C GLY A 281 -1.16 26.27 -3.70
N THR A 282 -2.45 25.92 -3.73
CA THR A 282 -3.51 26.80 -4.26
C THR A 282 -3.80 27.96 -3.31
N VAL A 283 -3.78 27.73 -1.99
CA VAL A 283 -3.94 28.79 -0.98
C VAL A 283 -2.86 29.86 -1.17
N LEU A 284 -1.60 29.45 -1.31
CA LEU A 284 -0.47 30.36 -1.51
C LEU A 284 -0.51 31.04 -2.88
N ALA A 285 -0.90 30.31 -3.94
CA ALA A 285 -1.07 30.91 -5.27
C ALA A 285 -2.13 32.02 -5.27
N ALA A 286 -3.25 31.83 -4.55
CA ALA A 286 -4.29 32.84 -4.44
C ALA A 286 -3.88 34.02 -3.55
N LEU A 287 -3.10 33.79 -2.48
CA LEU A 287 -2.52 34.89 -1.68
C LEU A 287 -1.54 35.74 -2.50
N ARG A 288 -0.63 35.09 -3.26
CA ARG A 288 0.31 35.79 -4.16
C ARG A 288 -0.41 36.58 -5.25
N ALA A 289 -1.48 36.01 -5.80
CA ALA A 289 -2.33 36.70 -6.75
C ALA A 289 -3.21 37.80 -6.11
N GLN A 290 -3.19 37.93 -4.78
CA GLN A 290 -4.01 38.85 -3.98
C GLN A 290 -5.52 38.67 -4.22
N VAL A 291 -5.95 37.41 -4.35
CA VAL A 291 -7.33 37.02 -4.65
C VAL A 291 -7.99 36.44 -3.41
N PRO A 292 -9.16 36.97 -2.98
CA PRO A 292 -9.95 36.37 -1.91
C PRO A 292 -10.30 34.91 -2.19
N GLN A 293 -10.39 34.10 -1.14
CA GLN A 293 -10.50 32.64 -1.28
C GLN A 293 -11.77 32.10 -0.63
N LEU A 294 -12.39 31.10 -1.25
CA LEU A 294 -13.40 30.26 -0.63
C LEU A 294 -12.90 28.81 -0.63
N VAL A 295 -12.63 28.30 0.57
CA VAL A 295 -12.10 26.95 0.75
C VAL A 295 -13.22 25.94 0.99
N LEU A 296 -13.25 24.88 0.19
CA LEU A 296 -14.17 23.74 0.28
C LEU A 296 -13.36 22.49 0.66
N PRO A 297 -12.96 22.34 1.94
CA PRO A 297 -12.02 21.30 2.35
C PRO A 297 -12.60 19.89 2.14
N LEU A 298 -11.76 18.98 1.67
CA LEU A 298 -12.09 17.56 1.43
C LEU A 298 -11.32 16.63 2.36
N ALA A 299 -10.00 16.79 2.45
CA ALA A 299 -9.12 15.86 3.16
C ALA A 299 -7.81 16.51 3.62
N TYR A 300 -6.98 15.74 4.33
CA TYR A 300 -5.61 16.10 4.73
C TYR A 300 -5.56 17.41 5.56
N ASP A 301 -4.64 18.31 5.21
CA ASP A 301 -4.40 19.60 5.87
C ASP A 301 -5.35 20.72 5.38
N GLN A 302 -6.26 20.43 4.47
CA GLN A 302 -7.17 21.42 3.88
C GLN A 302 -8.08 22.11 4.90
N PRO A 303 -8.68 21.42 5.90
CA PRO A 303 -9.47 22.07 6.95
C PRO A 303 -8.64 23.05 7.80
N PHE A 304 -7.36 22.74 8.01
CA PHE A 304 -6.46 23.61 8.75
C PHE A 304 -6.23 24.93 7.98
N TRP A 305 -5.91 24.84 6.69
CA TRP A 305 -5.71 26.02 5.86
C TRP A 305 -6.99 26.83 5.68
N ALA A 306 -8.14 26.17 5.62
CA ALA A 306 -9.45 26.80 5.61
C ALA A 306 -9.68 27.68 6.87
N SER A 307 -9.24 27.21 8.05
CA SER A 307 -9.26 28.02 9.28
C SER A 307 -8.35 29.23 9.16
N CYS A 308 -7.08 29.02 8.80
CA CYS A 308 -6.10 30.12 8.71
C CYS A 308 -6.56 31.22 7.74
N VAL A 309 -7.11 30.84 6.58
CA VAL A 309 -7.68 31.75 5.58
C VAL A 309 -8.84 32.57 6.16
N LYS A 310 -9.70 31.95 6.98
CA LYS A 310 -10.82 32.61 7.63
C LYS A 310 -10.36 33.53 8.76
N ASP A 311 -9.43 33.07 9.59
CA ASP A 311 -8.91 33.78 10.76
C ASP A 311 -8.11 35.03 10.36
N LEU A 312 -7.39 34.97 9.24
CA LEU A 312 -6.74 36.14 8.62
C LEU A 312 -7.70 37.07 7.88
N ASN A 313 -8.98 36.69 7.75
CA ASN A 313 -9.99 37.40 6.98
C ASN A 313 -9.56 37.70 5.53
N VAL A 314 -8.83 36.75 4.92
CA VAL A 314 -8.43 36.75 3.49
C VAL A 314 -9.32 35.83 2.65
N GLY A 315 -10.20 35.09 3.30
CA GLY A 315 -11.17 34.21 2.68
C GLY A 315 -12.24 33.71 3.64
N ASP A 316 -12.94 32.65 3.23
CA ASP A 316 -13.96 31.94 4.01
C ASP A 316 -13.85 30.44 3.71
N SER A 317 -14.60 29.63 4.45
CA SER A 317 -14.72 28.19 4.21
C SER A 317 -16.17 27.73 4.23
N ALA A 318 -16.49 26.67 3.49
CA ALA A 318 -17.80 26.03 3.50
C ALA A 318 -17.67 24.51 3.40
N ASP A 319 -18.57 23.82 4.10
CA ASP A 319 -18.73 22.37 4.01
C ASP A 319 -19.51 22.02 2.73
N LEU A 320 -19.09 20.95 2.04
CA LEU A 320 -19.79 20.43 0.87
C LEU A 320 -21.17 19.88 1.23
N ASP A 321 -21.32 19.25 2.40
CA ASP A 321 -22.57 18.60 2.82
C ASP A 321 -23.72 19.61 3.04
N HIS A 322 -23.36 20.88 3.26
CA HIS A 322 -24.30 21.97 3.51
C HIS A 322 -24.26 23.05 2.42
N LEU A 323 -23.61 22.75 1.29
CA LEU A 323 -23.47 23.68 0.20
C LEU A 323 -24.80 23.86 -0.55
N SER A 324 -25.19 25.10 -0.74
CA SER A 324 -26.35 25.49 -1.56
C SER A 324 -26.07 26.81 -2.26
N VAL A 325 -26.87 27.12 -3.29
CA VAL A 325 -26.73 28.36 -4.06
C VAL A 325 -26.76 29.59 -3.15
N VAL A 326 -27.65 29.60 -2.15
CA VAL A 326 -27.81 30.72 -1.20
C VAL A 326 -26.61 30.84 -0.26
N VAL A 327 -26.15 29.72 0.30
CA VAL A 327 -24.99 29.69 1.21
C VAL A 327 -23.73 30.16 0.48
N LEU A 328 -23.49 29.59 -0.71
CA LEU A 328 -22.34 29.92 -1.54
C LEU A 328 -22.36 31.40 -1.94
N ALA A 329 -23.49 31.89 -2.43
CA ALA A 329 -23.58 33.27 -2.88
C ALA A 329 -23.42 34.29 -1.73
N ARG A 330 -23.95 34.00 -0.54
CA ARG A 330 -23.73 34.85 0.65
C ARG A 330 -22.26 34.95 1.02
N LYS A 331 -21.53 33.82 1.01
CA LYS A 331 -20.09 33.79 1.28
C LYS A 331 -19.31 34.55 0.22
N LEU A 332 -19.58 34.32 -1.06
CA LEU A 332 -18.94 35.05 -2.16
C LEU A 332 -19.22 36.56 -2.11
N GLN A 333 -20.44 36.98 -1.76
CA GLN A 333 -20.75 38.41 -1.55
C GLN A 333 -19.92 39.03 -0.41
N ARG A 334 -19.69 38.30 0.69
CA ARG A 334 -18.81 38.76 1.77
C ARG A 334 -17.37 38.93 1.27
N LEU A 335 -16.87 37.95 0.52
CA LEU A 335 -15.49 37.95 -0.01
C LEU A 335 -15.21 39.07 -1.01
N LEU A 336 -16.25 39.62 -1.65
CA LEU A 336 -16.12 40.73 -2.58
C LEU A 336 -15.98 42.11 -1.91
N ARG A 337 -16.17 42.20 -0.58
CA ARG A 337 -16.07 43.46 0.19
C ARG A 337 -14.63 43.97 0.29
N ASP A 338 -14.48 45.30 0.40
CA ASP A 338 -13.17 45.96 0.43
C ASP A 338 -12.31 45.54 1.62
N GLU A 339 -12.90 45.26 2.78
CA GLU A 339 -12.20 44.78 3.96
C GLU A 339 -11.38 43.50 3.67
N VAL A 340 -11.97 42.52 3.00
CA VAL A 340 -11.31 41.25 2.63
C VAL A 340 -10.22 41.53 1.58
N ARG A 341 -10.48 42.45 0.64
CA ARG A 341 -9.50 42.85 -0.41
C ARG A 341 -8.26 43.53 0.17
N VAL A 342 -8.43 44.36 1.20
CA VAL A 342 -7.30 44.99 1.91
C VAL A 342 -6.47 43.95 2.63
N ASN A 343 -7.11 43.01 3.34
CA ASN A 343 -6.40 41.95 4.06
C ASN A 343 -5.65 41.01 3.12
N VAL A 344 -6.28 40.55 2.04
CA VAL A 344 -5.60 39.65 1.09
C VAL A 344 -4.44 40.34 0.38
N ARG A 345 -4.52 41.65 0.12
CA ARG A 345 -3.39 42.42 -0.42
C ARG A 345 -2.23 42.46 0.58
N ARG A 346 -2.49 42.84 1.84
CA ARG A 346 -1.47 42.91 2.89
C ARG A 346 -0.76 41.56 3.07
N VAL A 347 -1.53 40.48 3.26
CA VAL A 347 -0.97 39.14 3.43
C VAL A 347 -0.27 38.67 2.14
N GLY A 348 -0.85 38.96 0.97
CA GLY A 348 -0.24 38.61 -0.32
C GLY A 348 1.12 39.29 -0.53
N GLU A 349 1.26 40.56 -0.19
CA GLU A 349 2.53 41.30 -0.22
C GLU A 349 3.56 40.69 0.75
N GLU A 350 3.14 40.33 1.96
CA GLU A 350 4.00 39.64 2.94
C GLU A 350 4.49 38.27 2.44
N VAL A 351 3.66 37.53 1.70
CA VAL A 351 4.05 36.25 1.09
C VAL A 351 4.97 36.47 -0.12
N GLU A 352 4.73 37.49 -0.93
CA GLU A 352 5.54 37.80 -2.13
C GLU A 352 6.96 38.25 -1.76
N MET A 353 7.13 38.99 -0.66
CA MET A 353 8.43 39.48 -0.19
C MET A 353 9.31 38.37 0.42
N GLN A 354 8.80 37.16 0.62
CA GLN A 354 9.57 36.06 1.21
C GLN A 354 10.43 35.35 0.17
N ALA A 355 11.73 35.24 0.47
CA ALA A 355 12.68 34.43 -0.28
C ALA A 355 12.70 32.98 0.23
N GLY A 356 11.52 32.34 0.23
CA GLY A 356 11.35 31.05 0.90
C GLY A 356 12.02 29.88 0.19
N THR A 357 12.02 29.90 -1.14
CA THR A 357 12.76 28.94 -1.96
C THR A 357 14.27 29.10 -1.74
N GLU A 358 14.79 30.32 -1.74
CA GLU A 358 16.21 30.63 -1.52
C GLU A 358 16.66 30.22 -0.12
N THR A 359 15.81 30.45 0.89
CA THR A 359 16.06 30.03 2.27
C THR A 359 16.17 28.51 2.36
N ALA A 360 15.25 27.77 1.74
CA ALA A 360 15.31 26.31 1.72
C ALA A 360 16.54 25.78 0.98
N VAL A 361 16.88 26.35 -0.19
CA VAL A 361 18.09 25.98 -0.94
C VAL A 361 19.34 26.22 -0.09
N LYS A 362 19.43 27.36 0.61
CA LYS A 362 20.55 27.66 1.50
C LYS A 362 20.70 26.60 2.61
N GLU A 363 19.61 26.18 3.24
CA GLU A 363 19.63 25.14 4.28
C GLU A 363 20.04 23.77 3.72
N ILE A 364 19.54 23.39 2.54
CA ILE A 364 19.92 22.14 1.87
C ILE A 364 21.41 22.14 1.52
N MET A 365 21.92 23.23 0.93
CA MET A 365 23.33 23.36 0.57
C MET A 365 24.25 23.39 1.79
N ALA A 366 23.83 24.04 2.87
CA ALA A 366 24.58 24.04 4.13
C ALA A 366 24.68 22.63 4.73
N MET A 367 23.61 21.83 4.65
CA MET A 367 23.63 20.43 5.09
C MET A 367 24.59 19.58 4.24
N ALA A 368 24.52 19.70 2.91
CA ALA A 368 25.42 18.98 2.02
C ALA A 368 26.90 19.32 2.27
N ALA A 369 27.21 20.58 2.58
CA ALA A 369 28.58 21.02 2.88
C ALA A 369 29.16 20.45 4.19
N THR A 370 28.33 19.93 5.09
CA THR A 370 28.76 19.31 6.35
C THR A 370 29.00 17.80 6.24
N ALA A 371 28.84 17.22 5.06
CA ALA A 371 29.07 15.79 4.84
C ALA A 371 30.54 15.42 5.16
N PRO A 372 30.79 14.39 5.98
CA PRO A 372 32.15 13.95 6.25
C PRO A 372 32.84 13.48 4.95
N LEU A 373 34.12 13.82 4.78
CA LEU A 373 34.96 13.33 3.68
C LEU A 373 34.94 11.79 3.69
N ARG A 374 34.30 11.17 2.69
CA ARG A 374 34.13 9.71 2.66
C ARG A 374 35.44 8.99 2.37
N CYS A 375 35.76 7.99 3.17
CA CYS A 375 36.75 7.00 2.80
C CYS A 375 36.12 6.08 1.73
N ALA A 376 36.77 5.94 0.58
CA ALA A 376 36.31 5.12 -0.57
C ALA A 376 36.28 3.59 -0.29
N GLN A 377 36.21 3.19 0.97
CA GLN A 377 36.29 1.81 1.43
C GLN A 377 35.03 1.39 2.21
N SER A 378 33.86 1.51 1.58
CA SER A 378 32.80 0.54 1.86
C SER A 378 32.28 0.01 0.54
N GLY A 379 32.75 -1.19 0.20
CA GLY A 379 32.06 -2.07 -0.75
C GLY A 379 30.76 -2.52 -0.12
N ALA A 380 29.80 -1.61 0.07
CA ALA A 380 28.43 -1.92 0.46
C ALA A 380 27.76 -2.63 -0.72
N CYS A 381 28.13 -3.90 -0.90
CA CYS A 381 27.37 -4.85 -1.67
C CYS A 381 26.03 -5.00 -0.94
N LEU A 382 24.91 -4.80 -1.65
CA LEU A 382 23.62 -5.33 -1.21
C LEU A 382 23.88 -6.80 -0.85
N ARG A 383 23.73 -7.15 0.43
CA ARG A 383 23.97 -8.53 0.86
C ARG A 383 22.86 -9.37 0.23
N PRO A 384 23.16 -10.54 -0.35
CA PRO A 384 22.10 -11.47 -0.74
C PRO A 384 21.27 -11.78 0.50
N ALA A 385 19.94 -11.71 0.38
CA ALA A 385 18.99 -11.97 1.46
C ALA A 385 19.33 -13.32 2.11
N ARG A 386 19.86 -13.27 3.35
CA ARG A 386 19.96 -14.47 4.19
C ARG A 386 18.55 -14.77 4.71
N PRO A 387 18.21 -16.05 4.94
CA PRO A 387 16.95 -16.41 5.58
C PRO A 387 16.79 -15.64 6.90
N ILE A 388 15.66 -14.97 7.09
CA ILE A 388 15.33 -14.21 8.30
C ILE A 388 14.51 -15.10 9.22
N HIS A 389 14.80 -15.00 10.51
CA HIS A 389 13.99 -15.61 11.56
C HIS A 389 12.84 -14.67 11.91
N ALA A 390 11.61 -15.10 11.63
CA ALA A 390 10.41 -14.40 12.06
C ALA A 390 9.74 -15.20 13.19
N PHE A 391 9.42 -14.50 14.29
CA PHE A 391 8.57 -15.02 15.35
C PHE A 391 7.13 -14.54 15.11
N LEU A 392 6.20 -15.49 15.03
CA LEU A 392 4.79 -15.19 14.81
C LEU A 392 4.05 -15.33 16.15
N GLU A 393 3.75 -14.19 16.79
CA GLU A 393 3.11 -14.10 18.12
C GLU A 393 1.63 -13.69 18.06
N GLU A 394 0.79 -14.43 17.31
CA GLU A 394 -0.66 -14.20 17.34
C GLU A 394 -1.47 -15.38 17.94
N ASP A 395 -0.81 -16.49 18.33
CA ASP A 395 -1.44 -17.62 19.03
C ASP A 395 -0.77 -17.83 20.42
N PRO A 396 -1.48 -17.61 21.55
CA PRO A 396 -0.89 -17.62 22.89
C PRO A 396 -0.32 -18.96 23.37
N ASP A 397 -0.53 -20.06 22.65
CA ASP A 397 -0.05 -21.39 23.05
C ASP A 397 1.23 -21.87 22.32
N ALA A 398 1.74 -21.17 21.28
CA ALA A 398 3.04 -21.47 20.67
C ALA A 398 3.54 -20.38 19.70
N ALA A 399 4.65 -19.73 20.04
CA ALA A 399 5.45 -19.00 19.05
C ALA A 399 5.94 -19.96 17.96
N LEU A 400 5.69 -19.63 16.68
CA LEU A 400 6.29 -20.32 15.53
C LEU A 400 7.61 -19.63 15.16
N ASP A 401 8.68 -20.41 15.02
CA ASP A 401 9.99 -19.95 14.52
C ASP A 401 10.08 -20.30 13.03
N VAL A 402 9.91 -19.29 12.18
CA VAL A 402 9.79 -19.49 10.73
C VAL A 402 10.89 -18.72 10.01
N LEU A 403 11.62 -19.43 9.16
CA LEU A 403 12.55 -18.89 8.20
C LEU A 403 11.80 -18.45 6.94
N GLY A 404 12.02 -17.21 6.52
CA GLY A 404 11.57 -16.70 5.23
C GLY A 404 12.65 -15.90 4.52
N ARG A 405 12.41 -15.51 3.27
CA ARG A 405 13.23 -14.46 2.64
C ARG A 405 12.97 -13.12 3.31
N SER A 406 11.75 -12.95 3.81
CA SER A 406 11.26 -11.72 4.38
C SER A 406 10.28 -11.92 5.52
N ALA A 407 10.40 -11.12 6.59
CA ALA A 407 9.41 -11.13 7.68
C ALA A 407 8.02 -10.72 7.17
N GLY A 408 7.97 -9.80 6.20
CA GLY A 408 6.74 -9.38 5.53
C GLY A 408 6.10 -10.48 4.68
N GLU A 409 6.91 -11.26 3.95
CA GLU A 409 6.47 -12.44 3.19
C GLU A 409 5.91 -13.50 4.15
N VAL A 410 6.64 -13.80 5.24
CA VAL A 410 6.19 -14.74 6.27
C VAL A 410 4.87 -14.27 6.88
N GLN A 411 4.75 -12.98 7.24
CA GLN A 411 3.55 -12.43 7.85
C GLN A 411 2.38 -12.33 6.87
N PHE A 412 2.63 -12.05 5.59
CA PHE A 412 1.62 -12.05 4.53
C PHE A 412 1.02 -13.44 4.38
N ILE A 413 1.86 -14.46 4.11
CA ILE A 413 1.41 -15.85 3.95
C ILE A 413 0.73 -16.35 5.24
N TYR A 414 1.26 -16.00 6.42
CA TYR A 414 0.66 -16.35 7.69
C TYR A 414 -0.73 -15.72 7.89
N ARG A 415 -0.88 -14.42 7.61
CA ARG A 415 -2.16 -13.71 7.73
C ARG A 415 -3.17 -14.21 6.71
N GLU A 416 -2.76 -14.49 5.48
CA GLU A 416 -3.59 -15.08 4.45
C GLU A 416 -4.18 -16.43 4.91
N ILE A 417 -3.32 -17.32 5.43
CA ILE A 417 -3.75 -18.62 5.95
C ILE A 417 -4.69 -18.50 7.16
N LEU A 418 -4.45 -17.56 8.08
CA LEU A 418 -5.19 -17.47 9.35
C LEU A 418 -6.38 -16.51 9.38
N ARG A 419 -6.25 -15.31 8.80
CA ARG A 419 -7.30 -14.27 8.86
C ARG A 419 -8.48 -14.61 7.96
N GLU A 420 -8.23 -15.24 6.82
CA GLU A 420 -9.30 -15.49 5.84
C GLU A 420 -10.00 -16.85 6.07
N ARG A 421 -9.42 -17.78 6.85
CA ARG A 421 -9.96 -19.13 7.13
C ARG A 421 -10.50 -19.83 5.87
N CYS A 422 -9.89 -19.58 4.70
CA CYS A 422 -10.32 -20.03 3.37
C CYS A 422 -10.21 -21.55 3.14
N TYR A 423 -10.02 -22.35 4.18
CA TYR A 423 -9.90 -23.82 4.07
C TYR A 423 -10.85 -24.55 5.04
N GLY A 424 -11.72 -23.81 5.73
CA GLY A 424 -12.69 -24.32 6.70
C GLY A 424 -12.09 -24.67 8.07
N ASP A 425 -12.88 -25.34 8.92
CA ASP A 425 -12.44 -25.78 10.26
C ASP A 425 -11.53 -27.02 10.15
N LEU A 426 -10.22 -26.78 10.11
CA LEU A 426 -9.18 -27.81 10.01
C LEU A 426 -9.13 -28.73 11.26
N ASN A 427 -9.78 -28.36 12.37
CA ASN A 427 -9.86 -29.20 13.56
C ASN A 427 -10.84 -30.38 13.43
N LYS A 428 -11.60 -30.45 12.33
CA LYS A 428 -12.61 -31.49 12.08
C LYS A 428 -12.27 -32.39 10.89
N LEU A 429 -10.99 -32.60 10.59
CA LEU A 429 -10.58 -33.59 9.58
C LEU A 429 -10.82 -35.02 10.11
N PRO A 430 -11.24 -35.98 9.25
CA PRO A 430 -11.35 -37.38 9.65
C PRO A 430 -9.99 -37.94 10.09
N ALA A 431 -9.99 -38.85 11.06
CA ALA A 431 -8.81 -39.65 11.38
C ALA A 431 -8.37 -40.46 10.15
N ASP A 432 -7.05 -40.67 10.01
CA ASP A 432 -6.43 -41.46 8.94
C ASP A 432 -6.87 -40.97 7.56
N SER A 433 -6.63 -39.68 7.31
CA SER A 433 -6.94 -39.01 6.05
C SER A 433 -5.72 -38.33 5.45
N ILE A 434 -5.81 -38.11 4.14
CA ILE A 434 -4.80 -37.43 3.33
C ILE A 434 -5.23 -35.98 3.09
N VAL A 435 -4.32 -35.04 3.28
CA VAL A 435 -4.43 -33.65 2.84
C VAL A 435 -3.39 -33.39 1.76
N VAL A 436 -3.78 -32.72 0.69
CA VAL A 436 -2.85 -32.29 -0.38
C VAL A 436 -2.63 -30.79 -0.24
N ASP A 437 -1.38 -30.37 -0.16
CA ASP A 437 -0.92 -28.97 -0.10
C ASP A 437 -0.12 -28.68 -1.39
N GLY A 438 -0.84 -28.23 -2.42
CA GLY A 438 -0.26 -27.69 -3.65
C GLY A 438 0.09 -26.22 -3.44
N GLY A 439 1.37 -25.90 -3.60
CA GLY A 439 1.93 -24.59 -3.23
C GLY A 439 2.31 -24.57 -1.76
N LEU A 440 3.25 -25.44 -1.38
CA LEU A 440 3.74 -25.52 -0.01
C LEU A 440 4.37 -24.19 0.43
N ASN A 441 4.93 -23.38 -0.48
CA ASN A 441 5.54 -22.08 -0.19
C ASN A 441 6.52 -22.19 0.98
N LEU A 442 6.40 -21.36 2.03
CA LEU A 442 7.24 -21.43 3.24
C LEU A 442 6.86 -22.55 4.23
N GLY A 443 5.89 -23.40 3.89
CA GLY A 443 5.45 -24.52 4.71
C GLY A 443 4.43 -24.20 5.80
N LEU A 444 3.92 -22.96 5.84
CA LEU A 444 3.08 -22.46 6.94
C LEU A 444 1.75 -23.19 7.05
N PHE A 445 1.07 -23.50 5.94
CA PHE A 445 -0.21 -24.23 5.96
C PHE A 445 -0.02 -25.63 6.56
N SER A 446 0.92 -26.40 6.00
CA SER A 446 1.30 -27.73 6.48
C SER A 446 1.75 -27.70 7.95
N LEU A 447 2.50 -26.67 8.37
CA LEU A 447 2.97 -26.49 9.74
C LEU A 447 1.82 -26.26 10.73
N ILE A 448 0.94 -25.29 10.44
CA ILE A 448 -0.20 -24.95 11.29
C ILE A 448 -1.12 -26.16 11.42
N LEU A 449 -1.42 -26.81 10.29
CA LEU A 449 -2.24 -28.01 10.25
C LEU A 449 -1.64 -29.14 11.11
N ALA A 450 -0.34 -29.39 10.99
CA ALA A 450 0.35 -30.42 11.74
C ALA A 450 0.34 -30.17 13.26
N ARG A 451 0.46 -28.91 13.71
CA ARG A 451 0.44 -28.55 15.13
C ARG A 451 -0.97 -28.55 15.73
N GLN A 452 -1.98 -28.21 14.94
CA GLN A 452 -3.37 -28.18 15.38
C GLN A 452 -4.00 -29.58 15.41
N TRP A 453 -3.44 -30.55 14.70
CA TRP A 453 -3.93 -31.92 14.69
C TRP A 453 -3.86 -32.57 16.08
N LYS A 454 -5.04 -32.88 16.65
CA LYS A 454 -5.21 -33.61 17.92
C LYS A 454 -6.15 -34.82 17.77
N GLY A 455 -6.33 -35.32 16.54
CA GLY A 455 -7.27 -36.40 16.23
C GLY A 455 -6.79 -37.79 16.69
N PRO A 456 -7.69 -38.79 16.76
CA PRO A 456 -7.38 -40.13 17.29
C PRO A 456 -6.54 -41.03 16.35
N GLY A 457 -5.94 -40.49 15.29
CA GLY A 457 -5.19 -41.23 14.27
C GLY A 457 -4.05 -40.41 13.67
N THR A 458 -3.55 -40.84 12.51
CA THR A 458 -2.49 -40.11 11.78
C THR A 458 -3.09 -39.17 10.74
N LEU A 459 -2.49 -38.00 10.58
CA LEU A 459 -2.82 -37.09 9.48
C LEU A 459 -1.67 -37.11 8.50
N THR A 460 -1.93 -37.41 7.23
CA THR A 460 -0.89 -37.41 6.19
C THR A 460 -1.06 -36.18 5.30
N VAL A 461 -0.01 -35.39 5.16
CA VAL A 461 0.01 -34.23 4.25
C VAL A 461 0.96 -34.52 3.09
N LEU A 462 0.49 -34.40 1.86
CA LEU A 462 1.32 -34.44 0.64
C LEU A 462 1.54 -33.02 0.17
N ALA A 463 2.77 -32.53 0.30
CA ALA A 463 3.12 -31.13 0.13
C ALA A 463 4.08 -30.92 -1.06
N PHE A 464 3.76 -29.96 -1.93
CA PHE A 464 4.44 -29.75 -3.22
C PHE A 464 4.96 -28.31 -3.36
N GLU A 465 6.27 -28.15 -3.53
CA GLU A 465 6.92 -26.86 -3.85
C GLU A 465 8.06 -27.09 -4.85
N PRO A 466 7.94 -26.62 -6.11
CA PRO A 466 8.95 -26.87 -7.13
C PRO A 466 10.24 -26.04 -6.98
N ALA A 467 10.15 -24.82 -6.45
CA ALA A 467 11.30 -23.91 -6.36
C ALA A 467 12.27 -24.40 -5.30
N LYS A 468 13.53 -24.64 -5.68
CA LYS A 468 14.52 -25.25 -4.78
C LYS A 468 14.72 -24.43 -3.51
N GLU A 469 14.90 -23.12 -3.67
CA GLU A 469 15.20 -22.22 -2.55
C GLU A 469 14.03 -22.15 -1.57
N THR A 470 12.79 -22.05 -2.08
CA THR A 470 11.56 -22.04 -1.27
C THR A 470 11.32 -23.39 -0.59
N PHE A 471 11.54 -24.51 -1.31
CA PHE A 471 11.42 -25.87 -0.77
C PHE A 471 12.36 -26.12 0.41
N ASP A 472 13.62 -25.68 0.28
CA ASP A 472 14.62 -25.84 1.35
C ASP A 472 14.22 -25.05 2.61
N LEU A 473 13.63 -23.85 2.45
CA LEU A 473 13.09 -23.06 3.57
C LEU A 473 11.89 -23.75 4.22
N ALA A 474 10.94 -24.25 3.43
CA ALA A 474 9.77 -24.98 3.93
C ALA A 474 10.17 -26.19 4.77
N LEU A 475 11.14 -26.97 4.27
CA LEU A 475 11.66 -28.15 4.96
C LEU A 475 12.34 -27.78 6.29
N ALA A 476 13.10 -26.68 6.31
CA ALA A 476 13.70 -26.17 7.53
C ALA A 476 12.62 -25.73 8.53
N ASN A 477 11.60 -24.99 8.10
CA ASN A 477 10.50 -24.51 8.95
C ASN A 477 9.73 -25.65 9.61
N LEU A 478 9.33 -26.65 8.83
CA LEU A 478 8.62 -27.82 9.34
C LEU A 478 9.45 -28.56 10.40
N ARG A 479 10.74 -28.82 10.12
CA ARG A 479 11.64 -29.52 11.05
C ARG A 479 11.91 -28.73 12.33
N ARG A 480 12.17 -27.42 12.22
CA ARG A 480 12.44 -26.54 13.37
C ARG A 480 11.27 -26.51 14.35
N ASN A 481 10.06 -26.57 13.83
CA ASN A 481 8.84 -26.56 14.63
C ASN A 481 8.34 -27.97 15.01
N GLY A 482 9.21 -28.98 14.93
CA GLY A 482 8.92 -30.33 15.44
C GLY A 482 7.94 -31.15 14.60
N VAL A 483 7.67 -30.76 13.35
CA VAL A 483 6.83 -31.55 12.43
C VAL A 483 7.61 -32.75 11.91
N PHE A 484 6.96 -33.92 11.87
CA PHE A 484 7.56 -35.12 11.31
C PHE A 484 7.51 -35.05 9.77
N VAL A 485 8.68 -34.93 9.13
CA VAL A 485 8.79 -34.74 7.68
C VAL A 485 9.49 -35.91 7.00
N ILE A 486 8.88 -36.39 5.91
CA ILE A 486 9.51 -37.30 4.95
C ILE A 486 9.82 -36.51 3.68
N ASN A 487 11.10 -36.29 3.41
CA ASN A 487 11.56 -35.55 2.22
C ASN A 487 11.79 -36.50 1.05
N HIS A 488 11.01 -36.37 -0.02
CA HIS A 488 11.15 -37.14 -1.26
C HIS A 488 11.98 -36.41 -2.33
N GLY A 489 12.27 -35.12 -2.14
CA GLY A 489 13.01 -34.31 -3.09
C GLY A 489 12.35 -34.30 -4.48
N GLN A 490 13.17 -34.43 -5.53
CA GLN A 490 12.74 -34.34 -6.93
C GLN A 490 12.25 -35.67 -7.52
N SER A 491 11.81 -36.62 -6.69
CA SER A 491 11.46 -37.97 -7.15
C SER A 491 10.25 -38.52 -6.41
N LEU A 492 9.49 -39.37 -7.11
CA LEU A 492 8.41 -40.14 -6.52
C LEU A 492 8.97 -41.44 -5.90
N PRO A 493 8.59 -41.81 -4.66
CA PRO A 493 9.09 -43.01 -3.99
C PRO A 493 8.71 -44.31 -4.72
N SER A 494 9.68 -45.20 -4.94
CA SER A 494 9.50 -46.41 -5.77
C SER A 494 9.62 -47.74 -5.02
N ASN A 495 10.07 -47.75 -3.76
CA ASN A 495 10.26 -48.95 -2.94
C ASN A 495 9.69 -48.80 -1.52
N SER A 496 9.24 -49.90 -0.92
CA SER A 496 8.85 -50.00 0.49
C SER A 496 10.06 -49.89 1.42
N SER A 497 10.56 -48.67 1.61
CA SER A 497 11.77 -48.39 2.41
C SER A 497 11.58 -47.26 3.44
N GLY A 498 10.39 -46.64 3.47
CA GLY A 498 10.07 -45.59 4.43
C GLY A 498 9.89 -46.17 5.84
N SER A 499 10.83 -45.90 6.74
CA SER A 499 10.66 -46.19 8.17
C SER A 499 9.77 -45.12 8.79
N THR A 500 8.57 -45.52 9.25
CA THR A 500 7.68 -44.69 10.09
C THR A 500 8.00 -44.85 11.58
N SER A 501 9.24 -45.23 11.93
CA SER A 501 9.66 -45.38 13.33
C SER A 501 9.52 -44.03 14.05
N GLY A 502 8.56 -43.95 14.99
CA GLY A 502 8.24 -42.73 15.73
C GLY A 502 6.89 -42.09 15.39
N VAL A 503 6.16 -42.59 14.39
CA VAL A 503 4.78 -42.14 14.11
C VAL A 503 3.81 -42.80 15.09
N THR A 504 3.18 -42.01 15.96
CA THR A 504 2.16 -42.46 16.92
C THR A 504 0.78 -41.88 16.55
N ALA A 505 -0.30 -42.42 17.13
CA ALA A 505 -1.62 -41.81 17.00
C ALA A 505 -1.58 -40.35 17.53
N GLY A 506 -2.21 -39.43 16.80
CA GLY A 506 -2.14 -37.99 17.09
C GLY A 506 -0.96 -37.25 16.45
N THR A 507 -0.14 -37.91 15.62
CA THR A 507 0.95 -37.28 14.87
C THR A 507 0.53 -36.96 13.43
N ALA A 508 0.88 -35.76 12.95
CA ALA A 508 0.80 -35.41 11.53
C ALA A 508 2.16 -35.68 10.84
N VAL A 509 2.11 -36.30 9.67
CA VAL A 509 3.27 -36.66 8.84
C VAL A 509 3.20 -35.89 7.53
N VAL A 510 4.22 -35.08 7.23
CA VAL A 510 4.28 -34.28 6.01
C VAL A 510 5.27 -34.90 5.02
N HIS A 511 4.77 -35.34 3.87
CA HIS A 511 5.56 -35.83 2.74
C HIS A 511 5.84 -34.65 1.81
N CYS A 512 7.09 -34.19 1.76
CA CYS A 512 7.48 -33.04 0.96
C CYS A 512 8.09 -33.47 -0.38
N PHE A 513 7.57 -32.91 -1.47
CA PHE A 513 8.00 -33.14 -2.85
C PHE A 513 8.50 -31.83 -3.46
N GLN A 514 9.73 -31.85 -3.99
CA GLN A 514 10.26 -30.76 -4.79
C GLN A 514 9.78 -30.89 -6.25
N LEU A 515 8.46 -30.86 -6.43
CA LEU A 515 7.76 -31.13 -7.69
C LEU A 515 6.63 -30.12 -7.88
N ALA A 516 6.36 -29.69 -9.11
CA ALA A 516 5.13 -28.99 -9.46
C ALA A 516 4.01 -29.98 -9.80
N LEU A 517 2.80 -29.73 -9.32
CA LEU A 517 1.63 -30.49 -9.76
C LEU A 517 1.27 -30.10 -11.20
N SER A 518 0.96 -31.09 -12.02
CA SER A 518 0.68 -30.88 -13.45
C SER A 518 -0.19 -32.01 -14.03
N ASP A 519 -0.51 -31.91 -15.32
CA ASP A 519 -1.25 -32.91 -16.09
C ASP A 519 -0.36 -34.10 -16.52
N ARG A 520 0.97 -33.99 -16.33
CA ARG A 520 1.96 -35.02 -16.69
C ARG A 520 3.14 -35.09 -15.72
N ASP A 521 3.71 -36.29 -15.63
CA ASP A 521 5.01 -36.51 -14.99
C ASP A 521 6.14 -36.10 -15.94
N GLY A 522 7.15 -35.39 -15.44
CA GLY A 522 8.28 -34.98 -16.29
C GLY A 522 9.05 -33.77 -15.79
N ARG A 523 9.34 -32.86 -16.72
CA ARG A 523 10.09 -31.62 -16.48
C ARG A 523 9.39 -30.43 -17.11
N ASP A 524 9.59 -29.28 -16.50
CA ASP A 524 9.06 -28.00 -16.96
C ASP A 524 9.99 -26.84 -16.60
N GLN A 525 9.58 -25.62 -16.92
CA GLN A 525 10.28 -24.40 -16.55
C GLN A 525 9.44 -23.55 -15.59
N LEU A 526 10.04 -23.15 -14.48
CA LEU A 526 9.47 -22.24 -13.50
C LEU A 526 10.05 -20.84 -13.73
N CYS A 527 9.17 -19.85 -13.72
CA CYS A 527 9.52 -18.46 -13.56
C CYS A 527 9.50 -18.13 -12.06
N TYR A 528 10.69 -18.01 -11.47
CA TYR A 528 10.89 -17.82 -10.04
C TYR A 528 11.16 -16.35 -9.72
N PHE A 529 10.49 -15.83 -8.69
CA PHE A 529 10.61 -14.45 -8.23
C PHE A 529 11.23 -14.41 -6.82
N PRO A 530 12.53 -14.10 -6.69
CA PRO A 530 13.22 -14.18 -5.40
C PRO A 530 12.69 -13.25 -4.29
N TYR A 531 12.02 -12.14 -4.66
CA TYR A 531 11.49 -11.13 -3.73
C TYR A 531 9.97 -11.23 -3.52
N LEU A 532 9.31 -12.19 -4.18
CA LEU A 532 7.89 -12.48 -4.01
C LEU A 532 7.66 -13.96 -4.35
N THR A 533 8.19 -14.85 -3.51
CA THR A 533 8.36 -16.26 -3.90
C THR A 533 7.02 -16.95 -4.10
N SER A 534 5.99 -16.57 -3.32
CA SER A 534 4.62 -17.06 -3.45
C SER A 534 4.00 -16.80 -4.82
N SER A 535 4.50 -15.80 -5.57
CA SER A 535 4.01 -15.49 -6.92
C SER A 535 4.67 -16.29 -8.04
N SER A 536 5.57 -17.23 -7.74
CA SER A 536 6.28 -18.00 -8.78
C SER A 536 5.31 -18.88 -9.56
N THR A 537 5.48 -18.95 -10.88
CA THR A 537 4.54 -19.66 -11.78
C THR A 537 5.29 -20.39 -12.90
N LEU A 538 4.65 -21.36 -13.56
CA LEU A 538 5.27 -21.99 -14.73
C LEU A 538 5.49 -20.96 -15.83
N ALA A 539 6.63 -21.04 -16.52
CA ALA A 539 7.05 -20.04 -17.50
C ALA A 539 6.00 -19.77 -18.60
N ARG A 540 5.18 -20.77 -18.95
CA ARG A 540 4.08 -20.64 -19.91
C ARG A 540 2.90 -19.78 -19.42
N HIS A 541 2.69 -19.66 -18.12
CA HIS A 541 1.62 -18.83 -17.53
C HIS A 541 2.08 -17.40 -17.24
N ARG A 542 3.40 -17.14 -17.34
CA ARG A 542 4.01 -15.82 -17.13
C ARG A 542 3.36 -14.67 -17.93
N PRO A 543 3.01 -14.82 -19.23
CA PRO A 543 2.40 -13.74 -20.01
C PRO A 543 1.01 -13.33 -19.49
N ALA A 544 0.19 -14.29 -19.06
CA ALA A 544 -1.12 -14.00 -18.46
C ALA A 544 -0.96 -13.20 -17.15
N LYS A 545 0.10 -13.52 -16.38
CA LYS A 545 0.46 -12.77 -15.17
C LYS A 545 0.98 -11.36 -15.48
N ASP A 546 1.64 -11.13 -16.62
CA ASP A 546 2.02 -9.77 -17.07
C ASP A 546 0.82 -8.91 -17.47
N GLU A 547 -0.21 -9.51 -18.09
CA GLU A 547 -1.43 -8.78 -18.46
C GLU A 547 -2.20 -8.30 -17.22
N ALA A 548 -2.21 -9.08 -16.14
CA ALA A 548 -2.75 -8.67 -14.85
C ALA A 548 -1.98 -7.47 -14.22
N LYS A 549 -0.68 -7.31 -14.50
CA LYS A 549 0.13 -6.15 -14.05
C LYS A 549 -0.31 -4.84 -14.69
N SER A 550 -0.78 -4.86 -15.94
CA SER A 550 -1.24 -3.66 -16.64
C SER A 550 -2.56 -3.10 -16.09
N ASN A 551 -3.33 -3.90 -15.34
CA ASN A 551 -4.68 -3.56 -14.90
C ASN A 551 -4.76 -2.92 -13.50
N GLY A 552 -3.61 -2.53 -12.90
CA GLY A 552 -3.58 -1.52 -11.85
C GLY A 552 -3.57 -2.00 -10.39
N CYS A 553 -3.28 -3.27 -10.11
CA CYS A 553 -3.30 -3.79 -8.73
C CYS A 553 -2.08 -3.39 -7.87
N PHE A 554 -1.00 -2.90 -8.48
CA PHE A 554 0.23 -2.50 -7.77
C PHE A 554 0.84 -1.23 -8.37
N ASP A 555 1.52 -0.42 -7.55
CA ASP A 555 2.40 0.65 -8.04
C ASP A 555 3.44 0.03 -8.98
N ARG A 556 3.50 0.54 -10.22
CA ARG A 556 4.38 0.05 -11.28
C ARG A 556 5.85 -0.03 -10.84
N ARG A 557 6.28 0.81 -9.90
CA ARG A 557 7.64 0.79 -9.34
C ARG A 557 7.87 -0.36 -8.34
N LEU A 558 6.85 -0.76 -7.59
CA LEU A 558 6.91 -1.92 -6.69
C LEU A 558 6.87 -3.22 -7.49
N VAL A 559 6.10 -3.27 -8.57
CA VAL A 559 6.10 -4.38 -9.53
C VAL A 559 7.51 -4.61 -10.08
N ASP A 560 8.18 -3.57 -10.55
CA ASP A 560 9.55 -3.71 -11.09
C ASP A 560 10.54 -4.26 -10.04
N ILE A 561 10.30 -4.02 -8.75
CA ILE A 561 11.14 -4.52 -7.64
C ILE A 561 10.78 -5.97 -7.28
N PHE A 562 9.50 -6.30 -7.10
CA PHE A 562 9.06 -7.64 -6.72
C PHE A 562 9.37 -8.69 -7.79
N PHE A 563 9.31 -8.28 -9.06
CA PHE A 563 9.66 -9.13 -10.21
C PHE A 563 11.11 -8.91 -10.69
N ALA A 564 11.93 -8.14 -9.96
CA ALA A 564 13.36 -8.02 -10.24
C ALA A 564 14.07 -9.36 -10.05
N ASP A 565 15.20 -9.53 -10.74
CA ASP A 565 16.01 -10.75 -10.69
C ASP A 565 15.21 -12.04 -10.99
N GLU A 566 14.17 -11.94 -11.84
CA GLU A 566 13.40 -13.10 -12.34
C GLU A 566 14.37 -14.18 -12.84
N LYS A 567 14.22 -15.40 -12.31
CA LYS A 567 15.00 -16.56 -12.72
C LYS A 567 14.13 -17.55 -13.46
N GLN A 568 14.70 -18.18 -14.48
CA GLN A 568 14.11 -19.33 -15.14
C GLN A 568 14.78 -20.59 -14.59
N GLU A 569 14.02 -21.43 -13.90
CA GLU A 569 14.53 -22.61 -13.22
C GLU A 569 13.91 -23.90 -13.80
N PRO A 570 14.74 -24.89 -14.20
CA PRO A 570 14.22 -26.18 -14.60
C PRO A 570 13.67 -26.92 -13.38
N ILE A 571 12.44 -27.37 -13.47
CA ILE A 571 11.73 -28.07 -12.40
C ILE A 571 11.22 -29.44 -12.86
N PHE A 572 10.82 -30.27 -11.90
CA PHE A 572 10.20 -31.56 -12.14
C PHE A 572 8.68 -31.44 -11.90
N THR A 573 7.89 -32.15 -12.70
CA THR A 573 6.44 -32.18 -12.57
C THR A 573 5.94 -33.58 -12.22
N ALA A 574 4.83 -33.65 -11.50
CA ALA A 574 4.12 -34.89 -11.26
C ALA A 574 2.60 -34.69 -11.35
N ARG A 575 1.91 -35.71 -11.83
CA ARG A 575 0.47 -35.87 -11.66
C ARG A 575 0.18 -36.17 -10.20
N LEU A 576 -0.87 -35.58 -9.65
CA LEU A 576 -1.30 -35.86 -8.28
C LEU A 576 -1.58 -37.36 -8.07
N SER A 577 -2.16 -38.02 -9.07
CA SER A 577 -2.42 -39.48 -9.04
C SER A 577 -1.14 -40.31 -9.00
N SER A 578 -0.10 -39.89 -9.74
CA SER A 578 1.21 -40.56 -9.72
C SER A 578 1.85 -40.43 -8.34
N ALA A 579 1.78 -39.24 -7.72
CA ALA A 579 2.30 -39.02 -6.37
C ALA A 579 1.55 -39.84 -5.31
N LEU A 580 0.22 -39.88 -5.38
CA LEU A 580 -0.61 -40.71 -4.50
C LEU A 580 -0.26 -42.19 -4.62
N THR A 581 -0.28 -42.74 -5.84
CA THR A 581 0.04 -44.16 -6.11
C THR A 581 1.43 -44.54 -5.60
N SER A 582 2.40 -43.65 -5.82
CA SER A 582 3.78 -43.84 -5.40
C SER A 582 3.93 -43.85 -3.87
N VAL A 583 3.26 -42.91 -3.18
CA VAL A 583 3.24 -42.88 -1.71
C VAL A 583 2.52 -44.09 -1.13
N GLU A 584 1.39 -44.51 -1.70
CA GLU A 584 0.66 -45.71 -1.26
C GLU A 584 1.45 -47.00 -1.47
N THR A 585 2.26 -47.05 -2.53
CA THR A 585 3.18 -48.17 -2.78
C THR A 585 4.28 -48.22 -1.71
N ALA A 586 4.83 -47.07 -1.35
CA ALA A 586 5.88 -46.98 -0.33
C ALA A 586 5.34 -47.14 1.10
N PHE A 587 4.09 -46.73 1.35
CA PHE A 587 3.40 -46.73 2.64
C PHE A 587 2.00 -47.36 2.49
N PRO A 588 1.89 -48.69 2.47
CA PRO A 588 0.63 -49.40 2.20
C PRO A 588 -0.51 -49.07 3.17
N THR A 589 -0.22 -48.53 4.34
CA THR A 589 -1.23 -48.07 5.32
C THR A 589 -2.06 -46.89 4.83
N LEU A 590 -1.56 -46.13 3.84
CA LEU A 590 -2.23 -44.97 3.25
C LEU A 590 -3.17 -45.35 2.10
N LYS A 591 -3.08 -46.59 1.63
CA LYS A 591 -3.87 -47.07 0.50
C LYS A 591 -5.37 -46.91 0.79
N ASP A 592 -6.09 -46.39 -0.19
CA ASP A 592 -7.55 -46.18 -0.15
C ASP A 592 -8.05 -45.22 0.95
N GLN A 593 -7.17 -44.52 1.68
CA GLN A 593 -7.57 -43.51 2.65
C GLN A 593 -8.32 -42.35 1.98
N PRO A 594 -9.29 -41.71 2.67
CA PRO A 594 -9.98 -40.55 2.15
C PRO A 594 -9.04 -39.35 2.00
N ILE A 595 -9.21 -38.60 0.91
CA ILE A 595 -8.54 -37.32 0.68
C ILE A 595 -9.46 -36.23 1.23
N SER A 596 -9.20 -35.81 2.46
CA SER A 596 -10.10 -34.94 3.22
C SER A 596 -10.12 -33.49 2.72
N LEU A 597 -9.00 -33.04 2.13
CA LEU A 597 -8.83 -31.72 1.53
C LEU A 597 -7.73 -31.75 0.46
N ILE A 598 -8.01 -31.15 -0.69
CA ILE A 598 -7.01 -30.72 -1.67
C ILE A 598 -6.97 -29.19 -1.66
N LYS A 599 -5.83 -28.61 -1.27
CA LYS A 599 -5.52 -27.18 -1.35
C LYS A 599 -4.63 -26.95 -2.57
N LEU A 600 -5.05 -26.09 -3.50
CA LEU A 600 -4.27 -25.70 -4.67
C LEU A 600 -4.13 -24.18 -4.73
N ASP A 601 -2.93 -23.70 -4.47
CA ASP A 601 -2.56 -22.31 -4.65
C ASP A 601 -1.17 -22.35 -5.29
N ILE A 602 -1.18 -22.42 -6.63
CA ILE A 602 -0.02 -22.73 -7.47
C ILE A 602 0.09 -21.75 -8.65
N GLU A 603 -0.50 -20.57 -8.49
CA GLU A 603 -0.28 -19.39 -9.33
C GLU A 603 -0.53 -19.62 -10.83
N GLY A 604 -1.72 -20.10 -11.18
CA GLY A 604 -2.21 -20.19 -12.56
C GLY A 604 -2.08 -21.55 -13.23
N ALA A 605 -1.59 -22.56 -12.51
CA ALA A 605 -1.48 -23.96 -12.99
C ALA A 605 -2.56 -24.89 -12.42
N GLU A 606 -3.63 -24.33 -11.83
CA GLU A 606 -4.66 -25.09 -11.12
C GLU A 606 -5.43 -26.05 -12.03
N GLU A 607 -5.67 -25.66 -13.28
CA GLU A 607 -6.33 -26.51 -14.30
C GLU A 607 -5.52 -27.76 -14.60
N GLU A 608 -4.21 -27.63 -14.81
CA GLU A 608 -3.30 -28.74 -15.08
C GLU A 608 -3.14 -29.65 -13.86
N ALA A 609 -2.98 -29.08 -12.67
CA ALA A 609 -2.88 -29.87 -11.45
C ALA A 609 -4.15 -30.71 -11.22
N LEU A 610 -5.33 -30.14 -11.50
CA LEU A 610 -6.60 -30.86 -11.43
C LEU A 610 -6.72 -31.94 -12.52
N ALA A 611 -6.25 -31.67 -13.74
CA ALA A 611 -6.22 -32.63 -14.83
C ALA A 611 -5.28 -33.83 -14.55
N GLY A 612 -4.27 -33.64 -13.69
CA GLY A 612 -3.42 -34.71 -13.18
C GLY A 612 -4.09 -35.68 -12.20
N LEU A 613 -5.36 -35.44 -11.82
CA LEU A 613 -6.15 -36.32 -10.96
C LEU A 613 -7.03 -37.29 -11.79
N GLU A 614 -6.71 -38.58 -11.73
CA GLU A 614 -7.37 -39.64 -12.48
C GLU A 614 -8.80 -39.89 -11.97
N ALA A 615 -9.66 -40.35 -12.88
CA ALA A 615 -11.10 -40.50 -12.66
C ALA A 615 -11.45 -41.41 -11.45
N ASP A 616 -10.61 -42.41 -11.18
CA ASP A 616 -10.76 -43.39 -10.11
C ASP A 616 -10.38 -42.87 -8.72
N THR A 617 -9.65 -41.75 -8.65
CA THR A 617 -9.22 -41.13 -7.39
C THR A 617 -10.29 -40.16 -6.86
N TRP A 618 -11.09 -39.57 -7.75
CA TRP A 618 -12.16 -38.63 -7.40
C TRP A 618 -13.15 -39.11 -6.33
N PRO A 619 -13.59 -40.39 -6.29
CA PRO A 619 -14.44 -40.90 -5.23
C PRO A 619 -13.86 -40.75 -3.82
N ARG A 620 -12.54 -40.61 -3.67
CA ARG A 620 -11.88 -40.45 -2.36
C ARG A 620 -11.77 -39.01 -1.91
N VAL A 621 -11.96 -38.03 -2.82
CA VAL A 621 -11.84 -36.60 -2.54
C VAL A 621 -13.10 -36.12 -1.84
N GLN A 622 -12.95 -35.46 -0.69
CA GLN A 622 -14.06 -34.91 0.08
C GLN A 622 -14.24 -33.41 -0.15
N ARG A 623 -13.13 -32.66 -0.12
CA ARG A 623 -13.10 -31.20 -0.24
C ARG A 623 -11.96 -30.75 -1.14
N LEU A 624 -12.21 -29.67 -1.86
CA LEU A 624 -11.27 -28.96 -2.70
C LEU A 624 -11.38 -27.47 -2.41
N ALA A 625 -10.25 -26.80 -2.23
CA ALA A 625 -10.13 -25.35 -2.12
C ALA A 625 -8.97 -24.92 -3.02
N MET A 626 -9.22 -23.99 -3.94
CA MET A 626 -8.21 -23.53 -4.87
C MET A 626 -8.28 -22.02 -5.08
N GLU A 627 -7.13 -21.40 -5.17
CA GLU A 627 -7.01 -20.02 -5.64
C GLU A 627 -6.94 -20.00 -7.17
N VAL A 628 -7.83 -19.26 -7.81
CA VAL A 628 -7.98 -19.22 -9.27
C VAL A 628 -7.69 -17.83 -9.79
N HIS A 629 -6.76 -17.81 -10.72
CA HIS A 629 -6.25 -16.61 -11.37
C HIS A 629 -7.02 -16.36 -12.68
N GLY A 630 -7.92 -15.37 -12.67
CA GLY A 630 -8.65 -14.90 -13.86
C GLY A 630 -10.01 -15.57 -14.10
N GLY A 631 -10.99 -14.76 -14.51
CA GLY A 631 -12.38 -15.22 -14.68
C GLY A 631 -12.59 -16.27 -15.79
N ALA A 632 -11.67 -16.37 -16.76
CA ALA A 632 -11.74 -17.41 -17.79
C ALA A 632 -11.36 -18.80 -17.27
N ALA A 633 -10.32 -18.88 -16.45
CA ALA A 633 -9.90 -20.12 -15.79
C ALA A 633 -10.98 -20.60 -14.82
N LEU A 634 -11.54 -19.68 -14.04
CA LEU A 634 -12.66 -19.95 -13.13
C LEU A 634 -13.83 -20.67 -13.84
N ARG A 635 -14.29 -20.15 -14.99
CA ARG A 635 -15.40 -20.78 -15.73
C ARG A 635 -15.09 -22.20 -16.21
N ARG A 636 -13.85 -22.44 -16.65
CA ARG A 636 -13.42 -23.78 -17.08
C ARG A 636 -13.38 -24.76 -15.91
N LEU A 637 -12.81 -24.35 -14.78
CA LEU A 637 -12.74 -25.14 -13.55
C LEU A 637 -14.13 -25.44 -12.99
N GLN A 638 -15.04 -24.45 -12.97
CA GLN A 638 -16.44 -24.67 -12.58
C GLN A 638 -17.12 -25.72 -13.47
N THR A 639 -16.89 -25.67 -14.78
CA THR A 639 -17.45 -26.64 -15.74
C THR A 639 -16.87 -28.04 -15.50
N ALA A 640 -15.56 -28.14 -15.25
CA ALA A 640 -14.88 -29.41 -15.01
C ALA A 640 -15.28 -30.06 -13.67
N LEU A 641 -15.58 -29.26 -12.64
CA LEU A 641 -15.96 -29.72 -11.31
C LEU A 641 -17.45 -29.96 -11.12
N ALA A 642 -18.31 -29.28 -11.89
CA ALA A 642 -19.77 -29.43 -11.82
C ALA A 642 -20.28 -30.88 -11.81
N PRO A 643 -19.78 -31.82 -12.63
CA PRO A 643 -20.26 -33.21 -12.60
C PRO A 643 -19.72 -34.05 -11.42
N ARG A 644 -18.85 -33.49 -10.58
CA ARG A 644 -18.13 -34.20 -9.52
C ARG A 644 -18.39 -33.63 -8.11
N ALA A 645 -19.11 -32.51 -8.02
CA ALA A 645 -19.30 -31.77 -6.78
C ALA A 645 -20.79 -31.69 -6.40
N ALA A 646 -21.12 -32.01 -5.14
CA ALA A 646 -22.45 -31.75 -4.57
C ALA A 646 -22.72 -30.25 -4.37
N ALA A 647 -21.66 -29.50 -4.10
CA ALA A 647 -21.72 -28.05 -3.92
C ALA A 647 -20.42 -27.42 -4.43
N LEU A 648 -20.56 -26.28 -5.09
CA LEU A 648 -19.46 -25.47 -5.59
C LEU A 648 -19.71 -24.02 -5.19
N TRP A 649 -18.70 -23.35 -4.66
CA TRP A 649 -18.79 -21.95 -4.24
C TRP A 649 -17.55 -21.17 -4.65
N VAL A 650 -17.74 -19.88 -4.91
CA VAL A 650 -16.69 -18.96 -5.36
C VAL A 650 -16.75 -17.70 -4.52
N GLU A 651 -15.60 -17.28 -4.02
CA GLU A 651 -15.43 -16.02 -3.29
C GLU A 651 -14.50 -15.12 -4.11
N SER A 652 -14.92 -13.89 -4.37
CA SER A 652 -14.08 -12.88 -5.02
C SER A 652 -13.17 -12.25 -3.97
N GLN A 653 -11.87 -12.17 -4.25
CA GLN A 653 -10.95 -11.45 -3.39
C GLN A 653 -11.13 -9.94 -3.59
N VAL A 654 -11.72 -9.25 -2.60
CA VAL A 654 -12.11 -7.81 -2.73
C VAL A 654 -10.90 -6.90 -2.97
N GLN A 655 -9.71 -7.33 -2.57
CA GLN A 655 -8.48 -6.56 -2.63
C GLN A 655 -7.70 -6.77 -3.93
N ILE A 656 -7.98 -7.83 -4.70
CA ILE A 656 -7.23 -8.18 -5.91
C ILE A 656 -8.22 -8.47 -7.06
N PRO A 657 -8.38 -7.53 -8.01
CA PRO A 657 -9.17 -7.75 -9.22
C PRO A 657 -8.78 -9.06 -9.93
N ASP A 658 -9.78 -9.82 -10.38
CA ASP A 658 -9.63 -11.09 -11.11
C ASP A 658 -8.97 -12.27 -10.34
N HIS A 659 -8.89 -12.23 -9.01
CA HIS A 659 -8.55 -13.40 -8.16
C HIS A 659 -9.79 -13.96 -7.43
N TYR A 660 -9.88 -15.29 -7.39
CA TYR A 660 -11.03 -15.99 -6.81
C TYR A 660 -10.62 -17.18 -5.96
N MET A 661 -11.26 -17.39 -4.82
CA MET A 661 -11.24 -18.68 -4.13
C MET A 661 -12.38 -19.55 -4.65
N LEU A 662 -12.06 -20.64 -5.32
CA LEU A 662 -13.01 -21.65 -5.78
C LEU A 662 -12.94 -22.87 -4.87
N TYR A 663 -14.11 -23.37 -4.51
CA TYR A 663 -14.19 -24.51 -3.63
C TYR A 663 -15.25 -25.50 -4.09
N ALA A 664 -15.02 -26.78 -3.80
CA ALA A 664 -15.94 -27.86 -4.11
C ALA A 664 -16.05 -28.88 -2.98
N LEU A 665 -17.27 -29.32 -2.72
CA LEU A 665 -17.60 -30.43 -1.82
C LEU A 665 -18.03 -31.63 -2.67
N ALA A 666 -17.43 -32.79 -2.47
CA ALA A 666 -17.77 -33.98 -3.23
C ALA A 666 -19.18 -34.50 -2.89
N GLU A 667 -19.84 -35.13 -3.87
CA GLU A 667 -21.22 -35.64 -3.74
C GLU A 667 -21.43 -36.58 -2.55
N GLN A 668 -20.42 -37.38 -2.21
CA GLN A 668 -20.49 -38.41 -1.17
C GLN A 668 -20.55 -37.82 0.26
N THR A 669 -20.21 -36.54 0.44
CA THR A 669 -20.16 -35.84 1.74
C THR A 669 -21.44 -35.10 2.13
N ALA A 670 -22.46 -35.08 1.24
CA ALA A 670 -23.68 -34.29 1.41
C ALA A 670 -24.58 -34.72 2.60
N GLY A 671 -24.38 -35.91 3.17
CA GLY A 671 -25.14 -36.43 4.32
C GLY A 671 -24.76 -35.84 5.68
N CYS A 672 -23.65 -35.09 5.77
CA CYS A 672 -23.16 -34.48 7.02
C CYS A 672 -23.43 -32.96 7.05
N MET A 673 -24.71 -32.55 6.98
CA MET A 673 -25.10 -31.15 7.22
C MET A 673 -26.04 -31.04 8.42
N VAL A 674 -25.48 -30.78 9.59
CA VAL A 674 -26.17 -30.04 10.66
C VAL A 674 -25.66 -28.61 10.63
N ARG A 675 -26.60 -27.69 10.35
CA ARG A 675 -26.54 -26.22 10.51
C ARG A 675 -25.29 -25.69 11.24
N GLN A 676 -24.39 -25.03 10.51
CA GLN A 676 -23.66 -23.91 11.08
C GLN A 676 -23.77 -22.70 10.15
N SER A 677 -24.46 -21.70 10.69
CA SER A 677 -24.60 -20.34 10.19
C SER A 677 -23.29 -19.59 10.37
N VAL A 678 -22.46 -19.56 9.34
CA VAL A 678 -21.52 -18.49 9.09
C VAL A 678 -21.55 -18.31 7.56
N PHE A 679 -21.51 -17.08 7.08
CA PHE A 679 -21.56 -16.70 5.66
C PHE A 679 -22.96 -16.58 5.05
N SER A 680 -23.36 -15.32 4.81
CA SER A 680 -24.55 -14.92 4.07
C SER A 680 -24.45 -15.37 2.61
N VAL A 681 -25.41 -16.17 2.19
CA VAL A 681 -25.42 -16.89 0.91
C VAL A 681 -26.14 -16.09 -0.18
N GLN A 682 -25.49 -15.83 -1.31
CA GLN A 682 -26.17 -15.76 -2.61
C GLN A 682 -26.07 -17.12 -3.30
N ARG A 683 -27.19 -17.85 -3.36
CA ARG A 683 -27.31 -19.07 -4.14
C ARG A 683 -27.46 -18.69 -5.61
N PHE A 684 -26.48 -19.02 -6.45
CA PHE A 684 -26.70 -19.16 -7.88
C PHE A 684 -27.28 -20.55 -8.13
N LEU A 685 -28.61 -20.67 -8.13
CA LEU A 685 -29.28 -21.75 -8.84
C LEU A 685 -29.73 -21.18 -10.18
N GLY A 686 -29.06 -21.61 -11.23
CA GLY A 686 -29.48 -21.34 -12.60
C GLY A 686 -30.89 -21.88 -12.81
N GLY A 687 -31.80 -20.97 -13.17
CA GLY A 687 -33.17 -21.27 -13.54
C GLY A 687 -33.80 -20.03 -14.14
N THR A 688 -33.76 -19.93 -15.47
CA THR A 688 -34.52 -18.95 -16.25
C THR A 688 -36.02 -18.98 -15.88
N CYS A 689 -36.61 -17.84 -15.52
CA CYS A 689 -37.95 -17.44 -16.01
C CYS A 689 -38.36 -16.02 -15.55
N LYS A 690 -38.51 -15.15 -16.56
CA LYS A 690 -39.18 -13.83 -16.65
C LYS A 690 -38.72 -12.67 -15.78
#